data_AF-A0A3B8M1X6-F1
#
_entry.id   AF-A0A3B8M1X6-F1
#
_cell.length_a   1.000
_cell.length_b   1.000
_cell.length_c   1.000
_cell.angle_alpha   90.00
_cell.angle_beta   90.00
_cell.angle_gamma   90.00
#
_symmetry.space_group_name_H-M   'P 1'
#
loop_
_entity.id
_entity.type
_entity.pdbx_description
1 polymer ?
#
loop_
_entity_poly.entity_id
_entity_poly.type
_entity_poly.pdbx_seq_one_letter_code
_entity_poly.pdbx_strand_id
1 'polypeptide(L)'
;MNTTATPFIALALIVGLPATSPADDSLATLRSTFRTHCVKCHGKGRKIEGKINLLSLKSGKEIRARPRLLERLITVLEDREMPPEDEPPLPQAKRKQLVTHLQSLLKVALKSHPFEPTPIRRMNRFQYNNAVVDLLKLDRDIFRLNERLLRRRDDYFRPETRKMPAAVHVSSRPLAKDIDSQRPEGFRGVASFPQDKRAEHGFDNRADLLTLSPLLMESFLRLSQTIVQSPDLNPSECQIWNRLFASPENPVRGPANGRYEAELKRLVKVAGNFRGQAARQDMREFGSQWSGDAHLFWRCRKADSELTISFDVTGSGSGLRLGMTKAPDYGVFEVLLDGKKIGENVDLFDPKVVPTVFDLDGVKTTAGRHTLRFKCVGKNKQSKRFYFGLDYVDVTGLKSTPTPKPASVDKNAVIRTRLKTLLRRAFRRPVDPATLDRFSKFAEGRLASGASFEDTMRTIVGAVLGMPDFLYFYESNSKKTSRRSPRGREPVNDFELASRLARFFWSSIPDDTLLDLAESGKLGQPEMLRSQIERMMNDRRSGRFCENFPGQWLQLDRLITSIPDQKKFPYFYYFGYRSSIHMLPEPLLLFETVYVEDRSIIDLLDPKFTWQSQMLKANYEGHGKAPAEVQVQLFRRVPLNDPRRGGVITNAAVMTMTSTPTRTQPITRGAWVNSVIFNDPPEPPPADVPPLPEVDKEKLAKLTIRERLAAHRKRADCAGCHNKIDPFGFALENYGPTGIWRDKYENGRPVDVSGVLFNQHKFKTVIEFKQLILKEKRRFIRGFVSHLMTYALGRALGPADSLALDDITTRAMAGEDQMRAVLRNIAMSNPFLHKNTRAPATSGAPPASSDRSD
;
A
#
# COMPACT_ATOMS: atom_id res chain seq x y z
N MET A 1 -35.95 22.01 -75.57
CA MET A 1 -36.62 23.32 -75.73
C MET A 1 -37.32 23.66 -74.43
N ASN A 2 -37.11 24.89 -73.95
CA ASN A 2 -37.89 25.69 -72.97
C ASN A 2 -37.92 25.22 -71.50
N THR A 3 -37.13 25.80 -70.58
CA THR A 3 -37.20 27.11 -69.87
C THR A 3 -38.20 27.19 -68.70
N THR A 4 -37.61 27.32 -67.50
CA THR A 4 -37.94 28.25 -66.38
C THR A 4 -39.35 28.30 -65.77
N ALA A 5 -39.46 28.10 -64.44
CA ALA A 5 -39.57 29.17 -63.44
C ALA A 5 -40.20 28.68 -62.11
N THR A 6 -39.58 29.06 -61.00
CA THR A 6 -40.00 28.92 -59.60
C THR A 6 -41.20 29.82 -59.25
N PRO A 7 -42.01 29.45 -58.23
CA PRO A 7 -42.71 30.44 -57.42
C PRO A 7 -42.35 30.34 -55.92
N PHE A 8 -42.28 31.53 -55.32
CA PHE A 8 -42.20 31.83 -53.90
C PHE A 8 -43.36 31.23 -53.09
N ILE A 9 -43.10 30.71 -51.89
CA ILE A 9 -44.10 30.57 -50.82
C ILE A 9 -43.55 31.17 -49.53
N ALA A 10 -44.40 31.99 -48.90
CA ALA A 10 -44.13 32.89 -47.80
C ALA A 10 -43.77 32.20 -46.48
N LEU A 11 -42.85 32.82 -45.75
CA LEU A 11 -42.37 32.45 -44.42
C LEU A 11 -43.35 32.95 -43.35
N ALA A 12 -44.09 32.04 -42.71
CA ALA A 12 -44.88 32.34 -41.52
C ALA A 12 -43.98 32.27 -40.28
N LEU A 13 -43.71 33.42 -39.65
CA LEU A 13 -43.08 33.52 -38.34
C LEU A 13 -44.01 32.96 -37.26
N ILE A 14 -43.75 31.74 -36.78
CA ILE A 14 -44.30 31.26 -35.51
C ILE A 14 -43.37 31.76 -34.39
N VAL A 15 -43.82 32.79 -33.69
CA VAL A 15 -43.23 33.21 -32.41
C VAL A 15 -43.52 32.10 -31.40
N GLY A 16 -42.56 31.19 -31.24
CA GLY A 16 -42.57 30.19 -30.19
C GLY A 16 -42.43 30.87 -28.83
N LEU A 17 -43.53 30.92 -28.07
CA LEU A 17 -43.51 31.20 -26.63
C LEU A 17 -42.47 30.27 -25.95
N PRO A 18 -41.62 30.79 -25.05
CA PRO A 18 -40.71 29.94 -24.32
C PRO A 18 -41.54 28.99 -23.44
N ALA A 19 -41.44 27.70 -23.72
CA ALA A 19 -41.95 26.66 -22.84
C ALA A 19 -41.36 26.88 -21.45
N THR A 20 -42.17 27.38 -20.54
CA THR A 20 -41.86 27.43 -19.11
C THR A 20 -41.62 26.00 -18.65
N SER A 21 -40.36 25.67 -18.34
CA SER A 21 -39.99 24.44 -17.65
C SER A 21 -40.94 24.23 -16.47
N PRO A 22 -41.49 23.02 -16.24
CA PRO A 22 -42.28 22.76 -15.05
C PRO A 22 -41.45 23.16 -13.82
N ALA A 23 -42.07 23.91 -12.92
CA ALA A 23 -41.48 24.27 -11.64
C ALA A 23 -40.96 22.99 -10.96
N ASP A 24 -39.75 23.06 -10.41
CA ASP A 24 -39.04 21.97 -9.76
C ASP A 24 -39.77 21.52 -8.48
N ASP A 25 -40.77 20.65 -8.64
CA ASP A 25 -41.66 20.10 -7.59
C ASP A 25 -40.91 19.24 -6.55
N SER A 26 -39.62 19.00 -6.77
CA SER A 26 -38.77 18.17 -5.92
C SER A 26 -38.60 18.68 -4.48
N LEU A 27 -38.88 19.96 -4.19
CA LEU A 27 -38.87 20.46 -2.81
C LEU A 27 -40.27 20.41 -2.15
N ALA A 28 -41.36 20.38 -2.93
CA ALA A 28 -42.71 20.39 -2.38
C ALA A 28 -43.00 19.14 -1.54
N THR A 29 -42.55 17.97 -2.01
CA THR A 29 -42.67 16.69 -1.29
C THR A 29 -41.87 16.67 0.02
N LEU A 30 -40.75 17.39 0.10
CA LEU A 30 -39.92 17.51 1.31
C LEU A 30 -40.52 18.47 2.34
N ARG A 31 -41.16 19.55 1.87
CA ARG A 31 -41.66 20.63 2.72
C ARG A 31 -42.68 20.15 3.75
N SER A 32 -43.57 19.24 3.38
CA SER A 32 -44.56 18.70 4.33
C SER A 32 -43.87 18.04 5.52
N THR A 33 -42.97 17.08 5.26
CA THR A 33 -42.23 16.36 6.30
C THR A 33 -41.34 17.29 7.12
N PHE A 34 -40.62 18.22 6.48
CA PHE A 34 -39.79 19.19 7.20
C PHE A 34 -40.62 20.11 8.10
N ARG A 35 -41.77 20.60 7.63
CA ARG A 35 -42.66 21.47 8.43
C ARG A 35 -43.20 20.73 9.65
N THR A 36 -43.61 19.48 9.49
CA THR A 36 -44.19 18.69 10.58
C THR A 36 -43.15 18.22 11.60
N HIS A 37 -41.96 17.80 11.15
CA HIS A 37 -41.01 17.07 12.01
C HIS A 37 -39.66 17.76 12.24
N CYS A 38 -39.30 18.81 11.49
CA CYS A 38 -37.93 19.36 11.52
C CYS A 38 -37.88 20.88 11.80
N VAL A 39 -38.87 21.64 11.34
CA VAL A 39 -38.88 23.12 11.40
C VAL A 39 -38.96 23.66 12.83
N LYS A 40 -39.47 22.87 13.78
CA LYS A 40 -39.48 23.25 15.21
C LYS A 40 -38.07 23.61 15.70
N CYS A 41 -37.06 22.80 15.37
CA CYS A 41 -35.66 23.01 15.77
C CYS A 41 -34.81 23.68 14.68
N HIS A 42 -35.12 23.43 13.40
CA HIS A 42 -34.34 23.89 12.24
C HIS A 42 -35.05 24.97 11.41
N GLY A 43 -35.86 25.83 12.02
CA GLY A 43 -36.61 26.84 11.28
C GLY A 43 -37.27 27.95 12.08
N LYS A 44 -37.65 27.74 13.34
CA LYS A 44 -38.29 28.75 14.19
C LYS A 44 -37.49 28.94 15.50
N GLY A 45 -37.28 30.17 15.95
CA GLY A 45 -36.69 30.49 17.26
C GLY A 45 -35.38 31.32 17.22
N ARG A 46 -34.96 31.86 18.37
CA ARG A 46 -33.73 32.67 18.52
C ARG A 46 -32.43 31.84 18.37
N LYS A 47 -32.48 30.52 18.58
CA LYS A 47 -31.34 29.59 18.45
C LYS A 47 -31.69 28.46 17.48
N ILE A 48 -31.13 28.50 16.28
CA ILE A 48 -31.34 27.47 15.24
C ILE A 48 -30.37 26.32 15.48
N GLU A 49 -30.91 25.12 15.74
CA GLU A 49 -30.08 23.95 16.02
C GLU A 49 -29.25 23.53 14.81
N GLY A 50 -28.02 23.09 15.08
CA GLY A 50 -27.06 22.65 14.05
C GLY A 50 -26.65 23.75 13.05
N LYS A 51 -27.04 25.01 13.26
CA LYS A 51 -26.88 26.14 12.31
C LYS A 51 -27.51 25.87 10.93
N ILE A 52 -28.55 25.03 10.87
CA ILE A 52 -29.26 24.69 9.63
C ILE A 52 -30.67 25.27 9.70
N ASN A 53 -30.97 26.23 8.82
CA ASN A 53 -32.31 26.76 8.65
C ASN A 53 -32.98 26.17 7.41
N LEU A 54 -33.87 25.19 7.61
CA LEU A 54 -34.62 24.53 6.53
C LEU A 54 -35.67 25.44 5.89
N LEU A 55 -36.13 26.50 6.57
CA LEU A 55 -37.03 27.49 5.98
C LEU A 55 -36.32 28.39 4.96
N SER A 56 -34.99 28.49 5.02
CA SER A 56 -34.20 29.25 4.04
C SER A 56 -34.16 28.60 2.64
N LEU A 57 -34.58 27.34 2.51
CA LEU A 57 -34.59 26.59 1.25
C LEU A 57 -35.89 26.88 0.48
N LYS A 58 -35.83 27.76 -0.52
CA LYS A 58 -36.98 28.24 -1.29
C LYS A 58 -37.28 27.41 -2.53
N SER A 59 -36.32 26.65 -3.06
CA SER A 59 -36.51 25.81 -4.26
C SER A 59 -35.65 24.54 -4.29
N GLY A 60 -36.03 23.56 -5.12
CA GLY A 60 -35.23 22.35 -5.37
C GLY A 60 -33.84 22.67 -5.96
N LYS A 61 -33.72 23.77 -6.73
CA LYS A 61 -32.45 24.27 -7.24
C LYS A 61 -31.50 24.71 -6.12
N GLU A 62 -32.00 25.40 -5.09
CA GLU A 62 -31.19 25.88 -3.97
C GLU A 62 -30.65 24.73 -3.11
N ILE A 63 -31.47 23.72 -2.81
CA ILE A 63 -31.00 22.55 -2.04
C ILE A 63 -29.98 21.75 -2.85
N ARG A 64 -30.18 21.58 -4.16
CA ARG A 64 -29.20 20.94 -5.06
C ARG A 64 -27.89 21.72 -5.18
N ALA A 65 -27.90 23.04 -4.99
CA ALA A 65 -26.69 23.85 -4.95
C ALA A 65 -25.86 23.63 -3.67
N ARG A 66 -26.38 22.90 -2.67
CA ARG A 66 -25.72 22.64 -1.38
C ARG A 66 -25.54 21.12 -1.14
N PRO A 67 -24.71 20.42 -1.93
CA PRO A 67 -24.56 18.96 -1.83
C PRO A 67 -24.07 18.49 -0.46
N ARG A 68 -23.18 19.23 0.22
CA ARG A 68 -22.75 18.90 1.59
C ARG A 68 -23.90 18.94 2.61
N LEU A 69 -24.88 19.84 2.41
CA LEU A 69 -26.07 19.88 3.26
C LEU A 69 -26.96 18.66 3.00
N LEU A 70 -27.13 18.26 1.73
CA LEU A 70 -27.87 17.06 1.36
C LEU A 70 -27.24 15.80 1.98
N GLU A 71 -25.92 15.64 1.89
CA GLU A 71 -25.19 14.56 2.56
C GLU A 71 -25.45 14.53 4.06
N ARG A 72 -25.29 15.68 4.74
CA ARG A 72 -25.54 15.79 6.18
C ARG A 72 -26.97 15.41 6.56
N LEU A 73 -27.97 15.87 5.80
CA LEU A 73 -29.38 15.53 6.03
C LEU A 73 -29.64 14.03 5.85
N ILE A 74 -29.03 13.40 4.85
CA ILE A 74 -29.14 11.95 4.62
C ILE A 74 -28.54 11.20 5.81
N THR A 75 -27.31 11.55 6.22
CA THR A 75 -26.60 10.87 7.33
C THR A 75 -27.41 10.90 8.63
N VAL A 76 -27.83 12.07 9.11
CA VAL A 76 -28.56 12.18 10.39
C VAL A 76 -29.91 11.45 10.39
N LEU A 77 -30.50 11.26 9.21
CA LEU A 77 -31.74 10.49 9.04
C LEU A 77 -31.46 8.98 8.96
N GLU A 78 -30.42 8.55 8.27
CA GLU A 78 -30.01 7.14 8.20
C GLU A 78 -29.52 6.63 9.57
N ASP A 79 -28.85 7.49 10.34
CA ASP A 79 -28.28 7.19 11.66
C ASP A 79 -29.28 7.37 12.81
N ARG A 80 -30.51 7.76 12.48
CA ARG A 80 -31.61 7.99 13.42
C ARG A 80 -31.28 8.99 14.53
N GLU A 81 -30.39 9.93 14.25
CA GLU A 81 -30.09 11.05 15.14
C GLU A 81 -31.21 12.09 15.15
N MET A 82 -31.93 12.19 14.03
CA MET A 82 -33.04 13.10 13.87
C MET A 82 -34.34 12.33 13.60
N PRO A 83 -35.46 12.75 14.23
CA PRO A 83 -35.56 13.70 15.35
C PRO A 83 -34.85 13.21 16.63
N PRO A 84 -34.48 14.12 17.55
CA PRO A 84 -33.82 13.75 18.82
C PRO A 84 -34.76 12.95 19.74
N GLU A 85 -34.22 12.33 20.79
CA GLU A 85 -34.97 11.40 21.67
C GLU A 85 -36.16 12.04 22.40
N ASP A 86 -36.12 13.35 22.63
CA ASP A 86 -37.14 14.15 23.29
C ASP A 86 -38.26 14.63 22.33
N GLU A 87 -38.12 14.38 21.03
CA GLU A 87 -39.12 14.70 20.01
C GLU A 87 -39.82 13.45 19.47
N PRO A 88 -41.06 13.57 18.95
CA PRO A 88 -41.76 12.44 18.36
C PRO A 88 -40.96 11.77 17.23
N PRO A 89 -40.78 10.44 17.26
CA PRO A 89 -39.95 9.75 16.27
C PRO A 89 -40.56 9.81 14.87
N LEU A 90 -39.70 10.01 13.86
CA LEU A 90 -40.12 9.95 12.46
C LEU A 90 -40.46 8.50 12.07
N PRO A 91 -41.69 8.20 11.59
CA PRO A 91 -42.08 6.84 11.20
C PRO A 91 -41.14 6.24 10.15
N GLN A 92 -40.83 4.95 10.27
CA GLN A 92 -39.81 4.28 9.43
C GLN A 92 -40.08 4.42 7.93
N ALA A 93 -41.34 4.28 7.50
CA ALA A 93 -41.72 4.43 6.09
C ALA A 93 -41.45 5.84 5.57
N LYS A 94 -41.82 6.87 6.35
CA LYS A 94 -41.56 8.28 6.02
C LYS A 94 -40.07 8.60 6.01
N ARG A 95 -39.31 8.08 6.97
CA ARG A 95 -37.84 8.21 7.02
C ARG A 95 -37.20 7.65 5.75
N LYS A 96 -37.57 6.43 5.35
CA LYS A 96 -37.07 5.79 4.13
C LYS A 96 -37.41 6.62 2.89
N GLN A 97 -38.66 7.05 2.75
CA GLN A 97 -39.10 7.90 1.64
C GLN A 97 -38.29 9.21 1.57
N LEU A 98 -38.10 9.86 2.72
CA LEU A 98 -37.34 11.11 2.83
C LEU A 98 -35.87 10.92 2.42
N VAL A 99 -35.21 9.89 2.93
CA VAL A 99 -33.82 9.55 2.59
C VAL A 99 -33.68 9.25 1.09
N THR A 100 -34.56 8.42 0.53
CA THR A 100 -34.53 8.09 -0.91
C THR A 100 -34.70 9.34 -1.78
N HIS A 101 -35.59 10.25 -1.40
CA HIS A 101 -35.78 11.50 -2.15
C HIS A 101 -34.58 12.44 -2.05
N LEU A 102 -33.98 12.59 -0.87
CA LEU A 102 -32.76 13.37 -0.67
C LEU A 102 -31.57 12.77 -1.44
N GLN A 103 -31.43 11.44 -1.46
CA GLN A 103 -30.42 10.73 -2.25
C GLN A 103 -30.59 10.97 -3.75
N SER A 104 -31.82 10.99 -4.26
CA SER A 104 -32.12 11.33 -5.66
C SER A 104 -31.69 12.77 -6.00
N LEU A 105 -32.04 13.73 -5.14
CA LEU A 105 -31.62 15.13 -5.28
C LEU A 105 -30.10 15.28 -5.28
N LEU A 106 -29.42 14.61 -4.34
CA LEU A 106 -27.97 14.60 -4.25
C LEU A 106 -27.37 14.00 -5.53
N LYS A 107 -27.85 12.85 -5.98
CA LYS A 107 -27.36 12.20 -7.21
C LYS A 107 -27.47 13.12 -8.43
N VAL A 108 -28.56 13.87 -8.56
CA VAL A 108 -28.73 14.86 -9.65
C VAL A 108 -27.74 16.02 -9.48
N ALA A 109 -27.64 16.60 -8.29
CA ALA A 109 -26.73 17.71 -7.99
C ALA A 109 -25.27 17.34 -8.30
N LEU A 110 -24.88 16.10 -8.01
CA LEU A 110 -23.51 15.64 -8.14
C LEU A 110 -23.10 15.28 -9.57
N LYS A 111 -24.01 15.14 -10.54
CA LYS A 111 -23.61 14.81 -11.92
C LYS A 111 -22.70 15.87 -12.55
N SER A 112 -22.89 17.14 -12.21
CA SER A 112 -22.11 18.28 -12.72
C SER A 112 -21.24 18.94 -11.65
N HIS A 113 -21.20 18.42 -10.43
CA HIS A 113 -20.40 18.98 -9.35
C HIS A 113 -18.91 18.71 -9.57
N PRO A 114 -18.00 19.69 -9.48
CA PRO A 114 -16.57 19.46 -9.67
C PRO A 114 -16.02 18.45 -8.64
N PHE A 115 -14.98 17.71 -9.01
CA PHE A 115 -14.22 16.94 -8.03
C PHE A 115 -13.45 17.88 -7.10
N GLU A 116 -13.02 17.41 -5.93
CA GLU A 116 -12.07 18.20 -5.13
C GLU A 116 -10.73 18.26 -5.88
N PRO A 117 -10.04 19.43 -5.90
CA PRO A 117 -8.70 19.52 -6.45
C PRO A 117 -7.75 18.53 -5.77
N THR A 118 -6.87 17.91 -6.55
CA THR A 118 -5.74 17.14 -6.01
C THR A 118 -4.54 18.10 -5.90
N PRO A 119 -4.13 18.53 -4.70
CA PRO A 119 -2.99 19.43 -4.57
C PRO A 119 -1.70 18.75 -5.02
N ILE A 120 -0.75 19.54 -5.49
CA ILE A 120 0.62 19.07 -5.78
C ILE A 120 1.20 18.48 -4.49
N ARG A 121 1.79 17.29 -4.57
CA ARG A 121 2.42 16.65 -3.41
C ARG A 121 3.69 15.92 -3.77
N ARG A 122 4.63 15.91 -2.83
CA ARG A 122 5.81 15.06 -2.94
C ARG A 122 5.47 13.59 -2.66
N MET A 123 6.40 12.71 -3.00
CA MET A 123 6.46 11.37 -2.46
C MET A 123 6.69 11.44 -0.95
N ASN A 124 6.00 10.55 -0.24
CA ASN A 124 6.39 10.22 1.13
C ASN A 124 7.61 9.31 1.13
N ARG A 125 8.18 9.09 2.30
CA ARG A 125 9.38 8.30 2.54
C ARG A 125 9.32 6.89 1.94
N PHE A 126 8.19 6.22 2.15
CA PHE A 126 7.94 4.88 1.61
C PHE A 126 7.91 4.89 0.07
N GLN A 127 7.21 5.86 -0.52
CA GLN A 127 7.14 6.04 -1.97
C GLN A 127 8.49 6.39 -2.59
N TYR A 128 9.27 7.28 -1.97
CA TYR A 128 10.58 7.69 -2.47
C TYR A 128 11.57 6.52 -2.47
N ASN A 129 11.62 5.72 -1.38
CA ASN A 129 12.43 4.51 -1.34
C ASN A 129 12.10 3.57 -2.52
N ASN A 130 10.81 3.24 -2.67
CA ASN A 130 10.36 2.33 -3.72
C ASN A 130 10.63 2.90 -5.12
N ALA A 131 10.45 4.21 -5.32
CA ALA A 131 10.73 4.89 -6.57
C ALA A 131 12.20 4.81 -6.96
N VAL A 132 13.13 5.03 -6.03
CA VAL A 132 14.58 4.88 -6.28
C VAL A 132 14.92 3.42 -6.57
N VAL A 133 14.40 2.49 -5.77
CA VAL A 133 14.58 1.05 -5.96
C VAL A 133 14.11 0.61 -7.35
N ASP A 134 12.95 1.05 -7.82
CA ASP A 134 12.42 0.67 -9.13
C ASP A 134 13.08 1.41 -10.30
N LEU A 135 13.49 2.66 -10.08
CA LEU A 135 14.21 3.47 -11.08
C LEU A 135 15.57 2.83 -11.39
N LEU A 136 16.31 2.47 -10.34
CA LEU A 136 17.67 1.91 -10.44
C LEU A 136 17.69 0.37 -10.43
N LYS A 137 16.52 -0.27 -10.30
CA LYS A 137 16.36 -1.74 -10.15
C LYS A 137 17.32 -2.30 -9.10
N LEU A 138 17.20 -1.79 -7.88
CA LEU A 138 18.01 -2.20 -6.74
C LEU A 138 17.45 -3.48 -6.13
N ASP A 139 18.33 -4.35 -5.62
CA ASP A 139 17.94 -5.59 -4.94
C ASP A 139 17.55 -5.40 -3.47
N ARG A 140 17.61 -4.15 -2.97
CA ARG A 140 17.33 -3.80 -1.58
C ARG A 140 16.89 -2.35 -1.40
N ASP A 141 16.30 -2.06 -0.25
CA ASP A 141 15.91 -0.70 0.15
C ASP A 141 17.14 0.21 0.37
N ILE A 142 16.95 1.52 0.13
CA ILE A 142 18.00 2.54 0.28
C ILE A 142 18.14 3.03 1.73
N PHE A 143 17.09 2.89 2.54
CA PHE A 143 17.12 3.16 3.97
C PHE A 143 16.12 2.25 4.71
N ARG A 144 16.28 2.13 6.02
CA ARG A 144 15.37 1.38 6.90
C ARG A 144 13.94 1.94 6.84
N LEU A 145 12.94 1.11 6.62
CA LEU A 145 11.52 1.52 6.62
C LEU A 145 10.86 1.13 7.94
N ASN A 146 10.72 2.10 8.87
CA ASN A 146 10.03 1.88 10.14
C ASN A 146 8.52 1.78 9.96
N GLU A 147 8.01 2.39 8.88
CA GLU A 147 6.62 2.33 8.43
C GLU A 147 6.23 0.90 7.99
N ARG A 148 7.21 0.08 7.58
CA ARG A 148 7.00 -1.34 7.28
C ARG A 148 6.87 -2.12 8.59
N LEU A 149 5.63 -2.26 9.04
CA LEU A 149 5.30 -2.95 10.30
C LEU A 149 5.51 -4.47 10.23
N LEU A 150 5.14 -5.09 9.10
CA LEU A 150 5.32 -6.53 8.84
C LEU A 150 6.49 -6.75 7.88
N ARG A 151 7.43 -7.61 8.26
CA ARG A 151 8.54 -8.07 7.41
C ARG A 151 8.36 -9.55 7.10
N ARG A 152 8.29 -9.88 5.81
CA ARG A 152 8.23 -11.25 5.31
C ARG A 152 9.62 -11.88 5.37
N ARG A 153 9.74 -13.08 5.93
CA ARG A 153 11.02 -13.83 5.98
C ARG A 153 11.04 -15.03 5.04
N ASP A 154 9.87 -15.48 4.60
CA ASP A 154 9.73 -16.41 3.49
C ASP A 154 9.23 -15.72 2.22
N ASP A 155 9.44 -16.39 1.10
CA ASP A 155 9.01 -15.97 -0.22
C ASP A 155 7.52 -16.31 -0.51
N TYR A 156 6.63 -16.03 0.45
CA TYR A 156 5.24 -16.48 0.40
C TYR A 156 4.28 -15.53 -0.32
N PHE A 157 4.62 -14.24 -0.45
CA PHE A 157 3.74 -13.25 -1.07
C PHE A 157 3.75 -13.42 -2.59
N ARG A 158 2.84 -14.27 -3.08
CA ARG A 158 2.68 -14.67 -4.48
C ARG A 158 1.24 -14.45 -4.95
N PRO A 159 0.82 -13.19 -5.15
CA PRO A 159 -0.57 -12.86 -5.47
C PRO A 159 -1.09 -13.53 -6.74
N GLU A 160 -0.23 -13.86 -7.70
CA GLU A 160 -0.55 -14.60 -8.92
C GLU A 160 -1.08 -16.01 -8.65
N THR A 161 -0.70 -16.62 -7.52
CA THR A 161 -1.13 -17.99 -7.15
C THR A 161 -2.52 -18.02 -6.50
N ARG A 162 -3.02 -16.86 -6.08
CA ARG A 162 -4.26 -16.70 -5.30
C ARG A 162 -4.34 -17.57 -4.05
N LYS A 163 -3.20 -17.93 -3.45
CA LYS A 163 -3.15 -18.85 -2.31
C LYS A 163 -2.09 -18.42 -1.29
N MET A 164 -2.50 -18.29 -0.04
CA MET A 164 -1.55 -18.17 1.07
C MET A 164 -1.11 -19.57 1.54
N PRO A 165 0.16 -19.76 1.94
CA PRO A 165 0.55 -20.99 2.61
C PRO A 165 -0.12 -21.09 3.99
N ALA A 166 -0.17 -22.30 4.56
CA ALA A 166 -0.78 -22.53 5.88
C ALA A 166 0.06 -21.94 7.05
N ALA A 167 1.34 -21.67 6.82
CA ALA A 167 2.26 -21.10 7.79
C ALA A 167 3.28 -20.17 7.11
N VAL A 168 3.71 -19.13 7.83
CA VAL A 168 4.68 -18.13 7.35
C VAL A 168 5.61 -17.68 8.47
N HIS A 169 6.87 -17.40 8.13
CA HIS A 169 7.80 -16.70 9.01
C HIS A 169 7.75 -15.20 8.74
N VAL A 170 7.47 -14.44 9.79
CA VAL A 170 7.39 -12.98 9.76
C VAL A 170 8.06 -12.37 10.96
N SER A 171 8.40 -11.09 10.85
CA SER A 171 8.92 -10.31 11.96
C SER A 171 8.33 -8.90 11.94
N SER A 172 8.34 -8.23 13.10
CA SER A 172 7.93 -6.83 13.23
C SER A 172 9.05 -6.10 13.98
N ARG A 173 9.66 -5.07 13.38
CA ARG A 173 10.83 -4.37 13.96
C ARG A 173 10.84 -2.85 13.74
N PRO A 174 9.79 -2.11 14.13
CA PRO A 174 9.77 -0.66 13.94
C PRO A 174 10.85 0.10 14.73
N LEU A 175 11.43 -0.46 15.81
CA LEU A 175 12.34 0.27 16.73
C LEU A 175 13.65 -0.44 17.16
N ALA A 176 13.97 -1.64 16.67
CA ALA A 176 15.14 -2.38 17.18
C ALA A 176 16.47 -1.72 16.75
N LYS A 177 17.43 -1.53 17.67
CA LYS A 177 18.87 -1.37 17.33
C LYS A 177 19.32 -2.66 16.63
N ASP A 178 20.18 -2.56 15.62
CA ASP A 178 20.66 -3.73 14.86
C ASP A 178 21.27 -4.75 15.81
N ILE A 179 20.58 -5.89 16.01
CA ILE A 179 21.00 -6.99 16.90
C ILE A 179 21.33 -8.26 16.11
N ASP A 180 21.21 -8.22 14.78
CA ASP A 180 21.63 -9.36 13.95
C ASP A 180 22.80 -8.95 13.08
N SER A 181 23.79 -9.84 12.99
CA SER A 181 24.84 -9.90 11.97
C SER A 181 24.29 -10.05 10.53
N GLN A 182 23.00 -9.73 10.31
CA GLN A 182 22.37 -9.57 9.03
C GLN A 182 22.73 -8.20 8.45
N ARG A 183 22.88 -8.16 7.12
CA ARG A 183 23.15 -6.95 6.36
C ARG A 183 22.23 -5.80 6.84
N PRO A 184 22.77 -4.66 7.32
CA PRO A 184 21.97 -3.58 7.93
C PRO A 184 20.93 -3.07 6.93
N GLU A 185 19.67 -2.84 7.32
CA GLU A 185 18.60 -2.38 6.40
C GLU A 185 18.95 -1.01 5.79
N GLY A 186 19.00 -0.91 4.46
CA GLY A 186 19.41 0.32 3.76
C GLY A 186 20.86 0.36 3.25
N PHE A 187 21.20 1.39 2.49
CA PHE A 187 22.55 1.65 2.00
C PHE A 187 23.40 2.37 3.06
N ARG A 188 24.70 2.03 3.16
CA ARG A 188 25.65 2.68 4.05
C ARG A 188 25.85 4.15 3.69
N GLY A 189 25.89 5.02 4.70
CA GLY A 189 26.15 6.45 4.53
C GLY A 189 24.99 7.25 3.93
N VAL A 190 23.84 6.63 3.65
CA VAL A 190 22.67 7.34 3.14
C VAL A 190 22.01 8.16 4.25
N ALA A 191 21.77 9.44 3.97
CA ALA A 191 21.12 10.33 4.92
C ALA A 191 19.69 9.86 5.26
N SER A 192 19.17 10.26 6.42
CA SER A 192 17.80 9.94 6.79
C SER A 192 16.80 10.74 5.94
N PHE A 193 15.85 10.05 5.32
CA PHE A 193 14.64 10.70 4.79
C PHE A 193 13.78 11.13 5.99
N PRO A 194 13.43 12.42 6.14
CA PRO A 194 12.66 12.92 7.27
C PRO A 194 11.28 12.27 7.40
N GLN A 195 10.85 11.94 8.62
CA GLN A 195 9.59 11.22 8.82
C GLN A 195 8.39 12.07 8.40
N ASP A 196 7.49 11.45 7.64
CA ASP A 196 6.24 12.07 7.23
C ASP A 196 5.18 11.98 8.34
N LYS A 197 4.49 13.09 8.59
CA LYS A 197 3.31 13.10 9.46
C LYS A 197 2.10 12.57 8.69
N ARG A 198 1.18 11.91 9.40
CA ARG A 198 -0.09 11.43 8.84
C ARG A 198 -1.21 12.45 9.03
N ALA A 199 -2.21 12.36 8.15
CA ALA A 199 -3.42 13.18 8.25
C ALA A 199 -4.17 12.72 9.48
N GLU A 200 -4.76 13.68 10.18
CA GLU A 200 -5.75 13.36 11.19
C GLU A 200 -6.85 12.55 10.48
N HIS A 201 -7.01 11.29 10.89
CA HIS A 201 -7.91 10.32 10.26
C HIS A 201 -7.65 10.05 8.76
N GLY A 202 -6.39 10.15 8.29
CA GLY A 202 -6.05 9.87 6.90
C GLY A 202 -4.67 9.24 6.70
N PHE A 203 -4.22 9.23 5.44
CA PHE A 203 -3.00 8.55 5.01
C PHE A 203 -1.84 9.54 4.81
N ASP A 204 -0.61 9.06 5.00
CA ASP A 204 0.65 9.79 4.77
C ASP A 204 0.92 10.11 3.29
N ASN A 205 0.03 9.71 2.39
CA ASN A 205 0.11 9.96 0.97
C ASN A 205 -0.85 11.08 0.52
N ARG A 206 -1.48 11.78 1.48
CA ARG A 206 -2.34 12.93 1.20
C ARG A 206 -1.54 14.21 1.01
N ALA A 207 -2.00 15.04 0.08
CA ALA A 207 -1.28 16.25 -0.32
C ALA A 207 -1.25 17.37 0.73
N ASP A 208 -2.28 17.48 1.57
CA ASP A 208 -2.44 18.52 2.58
C ASP A 208 -1.37 18.51 3.69
N LEU A 209 -0.56 17.45 3.75
CA LEU A 209 0.50 17.29 4.76
C LEU A 209 1.90 17.16 4.19
N LEU A 210 2.02 16.97 2.88
CA LEU A 210 3.30 16.77 2.23
C LEU A 210 3.81 18.09 1.64
N THR A 211 3.81 19.12 2.48
CA THR A 211 4.45 20.41 2.18
C THR A 211 5.97 20.28 2.24
N LEU A 212 6.68 21.22 1.61
CA LEU A 212 8.14 21.24 1.57
C LEU A 212 8.64 22.58 2.09
N SER A 213 9.17 22.57 3.31
CA SER A 213 9.91 23.72 3.85
C SER A 213 11.31 23.80 3.25
N PRO A 214 11.97 24.97 3.28
CA PRO A 214 13.36 25.09 2.82
C PRO A 214 14.32 24.09 3.47
N LEU A 215 14.20 23.87 4.79
CA LEU A 215 15.00 22.88 5.54
C LEU A 215 14.79 21.44 5.02
N LEU A 216 13.56 21.13 4.61
CA LEU A 216 13.23 19.82 4.08
C LEU A 216 13.80 19.64 2.66
N MET A 217 13.87 20.71 1.86
CA MET A 217 14.53 20.69 0.55
C MET A 217 16.03 20.37 0.67
N GLU A 218 16.73 21.03 1.60
CA GLU A 218 18.15 20.76 1.86
C GLU A 218 18.37 19.29 2.25
N SER A 219 17.49 18.76 3.11
CA SER A 219 17.52 17.34 3.52
C SER A 219 17.36 16.40 2.32
N PHE A 220 16.49 16.72 1.35
CA PHE A 220 16.32 15.91 0.14
C PHE A 220 17.49 16.00 -0.83
N LEU A 221 18.09 17.18 -0.98
CA LEU A 221 19.30 17.33 -1.79
C LEU A 221 20.44 16.49 -1.20
N ARG A 222 20.67 16.58 0.12
CA ARG A 222 21.65 15.75 0.82
C ARG A 222 21.34 14.25 0.69
N LEU A 223 20.06 13.86 0.81
CA LEU A 223 19.65 12.47 0.60
C LEU A 223 19.99 11.98 -0.81
N SER A 224 19.66 12.75 -1.84
CA SER A 224 19.91 12.37 -3.23
C SER A 224 21.41 12.17 -3.52
N GLN A 225 22.27 13.03 -2.96
CA GLN A 225 23.73 12.94 -3.07
C GLN A 225 24.28 11.72 -2.33
N THR A 226 23.86 11.50 -1.09
CA THR A 226 24.36 10.38 -0.28
C THR A 226 23.97 9.01 -0.84
N ILE A 227 22.81 8.89 -1.53
CA ILE A 227 22.44 7.65 -2.24
C ILE A 227 23.47 7.32 -3.32
N VAL A 228 23.87 8.29 -4.16
CA VAL A 228 24.78 8.03 -5.27
C VAL A 228 26.25 7.94 -4.86
N GLN A 229 26.60 8.50 -3.70
CA GLN A 229 27.92 8.40 -3.07
C GLN A 229 28.08 7.12 -2.23
N SER A 230 26.98 6.44 -1.90
CA SER A 230 27.05 5.23 -1.10
C SER A 230 27.87 4.14 -1.81
N PRO A 231 28.78 3.45 -1.10
CA PRO A 231 29.51 2.31 -1.64
C PRO A 231 28.57 1.13 -1.96
N ASP A 232 27.34 1.13 -1.45
CA ASP A 232 26.34 0.11 -1.74
C ASP A 232 25.61 0.36 -3.07
N LEU A 233 25.66 1.57 -3.62
CA LEU A 233 25.30 1.80 -5.02
C LEU A 233 26.47 1.36 -5.91
N ASN A 234 26.47 0.10 -6.28
CA ASN A 234 27.55 -0.52 -7.02
C ASN A 234 26.99 -1.54 -8.03
N PRO A 235 27.83 -2.15 -8.88
CA PRO A 235 27.37 -3.14 -9.83
C PRO A 235 26.57 -4.23 -9.14
N SER A 236 27.04 -4.79 -8.00
CA SER A 236 26.42 -5.92 -7.30
C SER A 236 24.92 -5.74 -7.04
N GLU A 237 24.52 -4.55 -6.57
CA GLU A 237 23.17 -4.21 -6.11
C GLU A 237 22.26 -3.58 -7.17
N CYS A 238 22.84 -3.01 -8.21
CA CYS A 238 22.10 -2.28 -9.25
C CYS A 238 22.01 -3.11 -10.53
N GLN A 239 20.82 -3.61 -10.84
CA GLN A 239 20.63 -4.50 -11.99
C GLN A 239 20.85 -3.80 -13.34
N ILE A 240 20.70 -2.47 -13.40
CA ILE A 240 20.90 -1.69 -14.63
C ILE A 240 22.28 -1.04 -14.73
N TRP A 241 23.25 -1.47 -13.91
CA TRP A 241 24.58 -0.85 -13.85
C TRP A 241 25.21 -0.58 -15.22
N ASN A 242 25.26 -1.58 -16.10
CA ASN A 242 25.87 -1.41 -17.43
C ASN A 242 25.08 -0.49 -18.35
N ARG A 243 23.76 -0.42 -18.16
CA ARG A 243 22.87 0.42 -18.97
C ARG A 243 22.86 1.86 -18.50
N LEU A 244 23.41 2.15 -17.31
CA LEU A 244 23.36 3.47 -16.71
C LEU A 244 24.75 4.00 -16.34
N PHE A 245 25.48 3.32 -15.47
CA PHE A 245 26.72 3.81 -14.85
C PHE A 245 28.01 3.35 -15.55
N ALA A 246 28.07 2.12 -16.08
CA ALA A 246 29.32 1.62 -16.67
C ALA A 246 29.68 2.37 -17.96
N SER A 247 30.98 2.60 -18.19
CA SER A 247 31.46 3.10 -19.48
C SER A 247 30.98 2.18 -20.62
N PRO A 248 30.51 2.72 -21.77
CA PRO A 248 30.11 1.90 -22.90
C PRO A 248 31.26 1.05 -23.46
N GLU A 249 32.50 1.49 -23.26
CA GLU A 249 33.70 0.76 -23.69
C GLU A 249 34.04 -0.39 -22.73
N ASN A 250 33.67 -0.25 -21.44
CA ASN A 250 34.02 -1.18 -20.36
C ASN A 250 32.77 -1.50 -19.50
N PRO A 251 31.78 -2.26 -20.02
CA PRO A 251 30.64 -2.70 -19.23
C PRO A 251 31.10 -3.64 -18.11
N VAL A 252 30.64 -3.38 -16.86
CA VAL A 252 31.11 -4.09 -15.65
C VAL A 252 30.50 -5.50 -15.50
N ARG A 253 29.32 -5.76 -16.08
CA ARG A 253 28.57 -7.01 -15.86
C ARG A 253 28.30 -7.79 -17.16
N GLY A 254 29.33 -8.46 -17.65
CA GLY A 254 29.27 -9.72 -18.40
C GLY A 254 29.99 -10.81 -17.59
N PRO A 255 30.15 -12.05 -18.10
CA PRO A 255 31.05 -13.01 -17.48
C PRO A 255 32.45 -12.41 -17.35
N ALA A 256 33.08 -12.48 -16.18
CA ALA A 256 34.44 -12.00 -16.00
C ALA A 256 35.39 -12.99 -16.69
N ASN A 257 36.00 -12.59 -17.81
CA ASN A 257 36.89 -13.45 -18.62
C ASN A 257 36.29 -14.81 -19.03
N GLY A 258 34.97 -14.90 -19.21
CA GLY A 258 34.30 -16.18 -19.52
C GLY A 258 33.77 -16.94 -18.29
N ARG A 259 33.88 -16.38 -17.08
CA ARG A 259 33.31 -16.92 -15.84
C ARG A 259 31.87 -16.49 -15.56
N TYR A 260 31.00 -17.46 -15.35
CA TYR A 260 29.58 -17.35 -15.04
C TYR A 260 29.32 -17.88 -13.63
N GLU A 261 29.03 -16.98 -12.68
CA GLU A 261 28.65 -17.37 -11.31
C GLU A 261 27.33 -18.14 -11.30
N ALA A 262 27.34 -19.35 -10.75
CA ALA A 262 26.23 -20.30 -10.88
C ALA A 262 25.04 -19.95 -9.99
N GLU A 263 25.27 -19.25 -8.88
CA GLU A 263 24.26 -18.75 -7.95
C GLU A 263 23.57 -17.48 -8.45
N LEU A 264 24.17 -16.76 -9.41
CA LEU A 264 23.57 -15.59 -10.04
C LEU A 264 22.59 -16.01 -11.16
N LYS A 265 21.30 -16.10 -10.80
CA LYS A 265 20.17 -16.49 -11.68
C LYS A 265 20.08 -15.78 -13.04
N ARG A 266 20.76 -14.65 -13.21
CA ARG A 266 20.81 -13.86 -14.44
C ARG A 266 21.92 -14.30 -15.41
N LEU A 267 22.98 -14.91 -14.90
CA LEU A 267 24.10 -15.45 -15.69
C LEU A 267 23.89 -16.94 -15.96
N VAL A 268 23.44 -17.67 -14.95
CA VAL A 268 23.14 -19.10 -15.02
C VAL A 268 21.68 -19.32 -14.63
N LYS A 269 20.88 -19.89 -15.54
CA LYS A 269 19.48 -20.22 -15.28
C LYS A 269 19.34 -21.72 -15.08
N VAL A 270 18.72 -22.13 -13.98
CA VAL A 270 18.31 -23.53 -13.81
C VAL A 270 17.09 -23.80 -14.70
N ALA A 271 17.16 -24.84 -15.52
CA ALA A 271 16.15 -25.20 -16.51
C ALA A 271 15.62 -26.63 -16.31
N GLY A 272 14.35 -26.86 -16.65
CA GLY A 272 13.71 -28.19 -16.67
C GLY A 272 12.99 -28.61 -15.37
N ASN A 273 12.36 -29.78 -15.43
CA ASN A 273 11.70 -30.43 -14.28
C ASN A 273 12.72 -31.28 -13.51
N PHE A 274 13.43 -30.69 -12.55
CA PHE A 274 14.38 -31.41 -11.70
C PHE A 274 13.76 -31.77 -10.34
N ARG A 275 14.13 -32.92 -9.78
CA ARG A 275 13.71 -33.34 -8.43
C ARG A 275 14.73 -32.86 -7.41
N GLY A 276 14.36 -31.90 -6.57
CA GLY A 276 15.20 -31.32 -5.52
C GLY A 276 15.04 -29.80 -5.44
N GLN A 277 15.68 -29.17 -4.46
CA GLN A 277 15.71 -27.70 -4.35
C GLN A 277 17.10 -27.21 -4.74
N ALA A 278 17.18 -26.34 -5.74
CA ALA A 278 18.39 -25.65 -6.14
C ALA A 278 18.29 -24.18 -5.68
N ALA A 279 19.26 -23.70 -4.90
CA ALA A 279 19.25 -22.36 -4.34
C ALA A 279 20.67 -21.85 -4.09
N ARG A 280 20.83 -20.53 -3.97
CA ARG A 280 22.06 -19.94 -3.45
C ARG A 280 22.29 -20.41 -2.01
N GLN A 281 23.46 -20.92 -1.71
CA GLN A 281 23.93 -21.16 -0.35
C GLN A 281 25.13 -20.26 -0.06
N ASP A 282 25.13 -19.65 1.12
CA ASP A 282 26.24 -18.83 1.63
C ASP A 282 27.38 -19.74 2.09
N MET A 283 28.60 -19.44 1.69
CA MET A 283 29.77 -20.28 1.93
C MET A 283 30.77 -19.67 2.92
N ARG A 284 30.49 -18.48 3.48
CA ARG A 284 31.44 -17.75 4.35
C ARG A 284 31.81 -18.50 5.62
N GLU A 285 30.90 -19.33 6.12
CA GLU A 285 31.14 -20.18 7.29
C GLU A 285 32.23 -21.25 7.04
N PHE A 286 32.54 -21.54 5.77
CA PHE A 286 33.53 -22.52 5.35
C PHE A 286 34.84 -21.90 4.81
N GLY A 287 34.88 -20.57 4.63
CA GLY A 287 36.05 -19.81 4.17
C GLY A 287 35.73 -18.81 3.06
N SER A 288 36.71 -17.99 2.67
CA SER A 288 36.59 -16.94 1.64
C SER A 288 37.05 -17.38 0.25
N GLN A 289 37.08 -18.70 0.00
CA GLN A 289 37.66 -19.26 -1.23
C GLN A 289 36.63 -19.46 -2.37
N TRP A 290 35.34 -19.29 -2.08
CA TRP A 290 34.26 -19.35 -3.06
C TRP A 290 34.05 -18.01 -3.74
N SER A 291 33.83 -18.01 -5.04
CA SER A 291 33.50 -16.78 -5.75
C SER A 291 32.16 -16.24 -5.27
N GLY A 292 32.06 -14.91 -5.12
CA GLY A 292 30.83 -14.28 -4.60
C GLY A 292 30.39 -14.73 -3.21
N ASP A 293 31.28 -15.37 -2.44
CA ASP A 293 31.05 -15.92 -1.10
C ASP A 293 29.89 -16.96 -1.04
N ALA A 294 29.55 -17.57 -2.17
CA ALA A 294 28.38 -18.44 -2.28
C ALA A 294 28.53 -19.45 -3.42
N HIS A 295 27.58 -20.38 -3.51
CA HIS A 295 27.48 -21.28 -4.66
C HIS A 295 26.02 -21.66 -4.96
N LEU A 296 25.77 -22.26 -6.12
CA LEU A 296 24.53 -22.95 -6.44
C LEU A 296 24.51 -24.31 -5.75
N PHE A 297 23.71 -24.42 -4.71
CA PHE A 297 23.51 -25.65 -3.97
C PHE A 297 22.27 -26.39 -4.45
N TRP A 298 22.42 -27.66 -4.81
CA TRP A 298 21.32 -28.53 -5.18
C TRP A 298 21.22 -29.73 -4.23
N ARG A 299 20.07 -29.81 -3.53
CA ARG A 299 19.70 -30.95 -2.69
C ARG A 299 19.21 -32.12 -3.54
N CYS A 300 20.11 -32.71 -4.31
CA CYS A 300 19.82 -33.95 -5.05
C CYS A 300 19.48 -35.08 -4.05
N ARG A 301 18.36 -35.77 -4.31
CA ARG A 301 17.75 -36.70 -3.34
C ARG A 301 18.15 -38.16 -3.56
N LYS A 302 18.43 -38.55 -4.81
CA LYS A 302 18.74 -39.93 -5.21
C LYS A 302 19.53 -39.95 -6.52
N ALA A 303 20.17 -41.08 -6.80
CA ALA A 303 20.70 -41.39 -8.14
C ALA A 303 19.63 -41.24 -9.24
N ASP A 304 20.08 -40.96 -10.45
CA ASP A 304 19.31 -40.63 -11.65
C ASP A 304 18.55 -39.28 -11.59
N SER A 305 18.79 -38.46 -10.57
CA SER A 305 18.30 -37.08 -10.58
C SER A 305 19.16 -36.23 -11.53
N GLU A 306 18.54 -35.30 -12.24
CA GLU A 306 19.23 -34.41 -13.18
C GLU A 306 19.00 -32.94 -12.82
N LEU A 307 20.04 -32.11 -12.96
CA LEU A 307 19.98 -30.66 -12.90
C LEU A 307 20.51 -30.09 -14.21
N THR A 308 19.71 -29.30 -14.92
CA THR A 308 20.19 -28.59 -16.11
C THR A 308 20.31 -27.11 -15.79
N ILE A 309 21.44 -26.52 -16.17
CA ILE A 309 21.64 -25.07 -16.17
C ILE A 309 21.90 -24.59 -17.59
N SER A 310 21.55 -23.33 -17.88
CA SER A 310 21.86 -22.66 -19.13
C SER A 310 22.61 -21.36 -18.89
N PHE A 311 23.59 -21.06 -19.74
CA PHE A 311 24.40 -19.83 -19.73
C PHE A 311 24.64 -19.39 -21.18
N ASP A 312 24.80 -18.08 -21.40
CA ASP A 312 24.95 -17.50 -22.74
C ASP A 312 26.41 -17.06 -22.94
N VAL A 313 27.13 -17.69 -23.88
CA VAL A 313 28.55 -17.45 -24.17
C VAL A 313 28.73 -16.38 -25.23
N THR A 314 29.66 -15.45 -25.01
CA THR A 314 29.85 -14.26 -25.86
C THR A 314 30.85 -14.43 -27.01
N GLY A 315 31.49 -15.60 -27.14
CA GLY A 315 32.53 -15.90 -28.13
C GLY A 315 32.81 -17.39 -28.23
N SER A 316 33.92 -17.78 -28.87
CA SER A 316 34.31 -19.18 -28.99
C SER A 316 35.33 -19.55 -27.92
N GLY A 317 35.01 -20.52 -27.06
CA GLY A 317 35.92 -21.08 -26.05
C GLY A 317 36.63 -22.34 -26.53
N SER A 318 37.86 -22.56 -26.06
CA SER A 318 38.64 -23.77 -26.36
C SER A 318 38.61 -24.83 -25.25
N GLY A 319 38.02 -24.50 -24.10
CA GLY A 319 37.81 -25.42 -22.99
C GLY A 319 36.74 -24.91 -22.01
N LEU A 320 36.47 -25.71 -20.98
CA LEU A 320 35.54 -25.38 -19.92
C LEU A 320 36.18 -25.72 -18.57
N ARG A 321 35.97 -24.88 -17.56
CA ARG A 321 36.42 -25.08 -16.19
C ARG A 321 35.22 -24.94 -15.27
N LEU A 322 35.04 -25.89 -14.37
CA LEU A 322 33.93 -25.88 -13.40
C LEU A 322 34.50 -25.67 -12.00
N GLY A 323 34.16 -24.54 -11.37
CA GLY A 323 34.38 -24.34 -9.95
C GLY A 323 33.26 -25.04 -9.17
N MET A 324 33.59 -26.09 -8.44
CA MET A 324 32.62 -26.90 -7.70
C MET A 324 33.00 -26.98 -6.23
N THR A 325 32.07 -27.43 -5.40
CA THR A 325 32.36 -27.72 -3.99
C THR A 325 32.40 -29.21 -3.79
N LYS A 326 33.44 -29.70 -3.11
CA LYS A 326 33.44 -31.04 -2.54
C LYS A 326 33.08 -30.98 -1.06
N ALA A 327 32.31 -31.96 -0.58
CA ALA A 327 31.86 -32.01 0.81
C ALA A 327 31.46 -33.44 1.25
N PRO A 328 31.29 -33.69 2.57
CA PRO A 328 31.08 -35.05 3.10
C PRO A 328 29.76 -35.72 2.70
N ASP A 329 28.85 -34.96 2.11
CA ASP A 329 27.50 -35.38 1.75
C ASP A 329 27.19 -35.21 0.25
N TYR A 330 28.21 -35.05 -0.59
CA TYR A 330 28.04 -34.80 -2.01
C TYR A 330 28.13 -36.07 -2.87
N GLY A 331 27.44 -36.06 -4.01
CA GLY A 331 27.30 -37.21 -4.91
C GLY A 331 28.36 -37.28 -6.01
N VAL A 332 28.21 -38.29 -6.88
CA VAL A 332 28.97 -38.45 -8.13
C VAL A 332 28.08 -38.07 -9.31
N PHE A 333 28.58 -37.25 -10.22
CA PHE A 333 27.80 -36.67 -11.32
C PHE A 333 28.45 -36.87 -12.68
N GLU A 334 27.65 -37.30 -13.65
CA GLU A 334 27.96 -37.19 -15.07
C GLU A 334 27.61 -35.78 -15.56
N VAL A 335 28.51 -35.17 -16.32
CA VAL A 335 28.34 -33.81 -16.86
C VAL A 335 28.15 -33.89 -18.37
N LEU A 336 27.12 -33.19 -18.88
CA LEU A 336 26.83 -33.10 -20.31
C LEU A 336 26.77 -31.63 -20.75
N LEU A 337 27.52 -31.25 -21.78
CA LEU A 337 27.40 -29.98 -22.48
C LEU A 337 26.52 -30.17 -23.72
N ASP A 338 25.42 -29.42 -23.81
CA ASP A 338 24.45 -29.48 -24.92
C ASP A 338 24.03 -30.91 -25.28
N GLY A 339 23.84 -31.74 -24.25
CA GLY A 339 23.43 -33.13 -24.37
C GLY A 339 24.55 -34.13 -24.67
N LYS A 340 25.79 -33.69 -24.84
CA LYS A 340 26.96 -34.58 -25.03
C LYS A 340 27.76 -34.70 -23.74
N LYS A 341 28.09 -35.93 -23.32
CA LYS A 341 28.93 -36.18 -22.15
C LYS A 341 30.31 -35.52 -22.33
N ILE A 342 30.76 -34.81 -21.30
CA ILE A 342 32.08 -34.17 -21.25
C ILE A 342 32.85 -34.71 -20.06
N GLY A 343 34.09 -35.17 -20.29
CA GLY A 343 34.96 -35.72 -19.27
C GLY A 343 34.44 -36.99 -18.57
N GLU A 344 35.13 -37.35 -17.49
CA GLU A 344 34.76 -38.45 -16.60
C GLU A 344 33.69 -38.02 -15.58
N ASN A 345 33.11 -39.01 -14.89
CA ASN A 345 32.16 -38.72 -13.81
C ASN A 345 32.87 -38.03 -12.64
N VAL A 346 32.28 -36.94 -12.14
CA VAL A 346 32.87 -36.09 -11.09
C VAL A 346 32.39 -36.56 -9.71
N ASP A 347 33.31 -37.09 -8.89
CA ASP A 347 33.04 -37.38 -7.47
C ASP A 347 33.26 -36.12 -6.62
N LEU A 348 32.16 -35.58 -6.08
CA LEU A 348 32.20 -34.39 -5.23
C LEU A 348 32.35 -34.72 -3.74
N PHE A 349 32.64 -35.96 -3.36
CA PHE A 349 32.89 -36.29 -1.95
C PHE A 349 34.27 -35.82 -1.47
N ASP A 350 34.29 -35.18 -0.30
CA ASP A 350 35.50 -34.90 0.48
C ASP A 350 35.14 -34.87 1.99
N PRO A 351 35.99 -35.37 2.91
CA PRO A 351 35.74 -35.28 4.35
C PRO A 351 35.64 -33.84 4.89
N LYS A 352 36.05 -32.82 4.13
CA LYS A 352 35.89 -31.39 4.44
C LYS A 352 35.11 -30.67 3.35
N VAL A 353 34.61 -29.48 3.66
CA VAL A 353 34.00 -28.59 2.65
C VAL A 353 35.13 -27.80 1.99
N VAL A 354 35.43 -28.11 0.73
CA VAL A 354 36.53 -27.51 -0.02
C VAL A 354 36.10 -27.09 -1.43
N PRO A 355 36.57 -25.94 -1.95
CA PRO A 355 36.40 -25.62 -3.36
C PRO A 355 37.31 -26.54 -4.19
N THR A 356 36.85 -26.94 -5.37
CA THR A 356 37.61 -27.79 -6.29
C THR A 356 37.32 -27.36 -7.72
N VAL A 357 38.36 -27.30 -8.53
CA VAL A 357 38.27 -26.89 -9.92
C VAL A 357 38.43 -28.13 -10.81
N PHE A 358 37.51 -28.29 -11.75
CA PHE A 358 37.56 -29.34 -12.78
C PHE A 358 37.81 -28.69 -14.13
N ASP A 359 38.99 -28.89 -14.68
CA ASP A 359 39.36 -28.45 -16.03
C ASP A 359 38.95 -29.51 -17.06
N LEU A 360 38.22 -29.09 -18.09
CA LEU A 360 37.75 -29.88 -19.21
C LEU A 360 38.34 -29.30 -20.50
N ASP A 361 39.63 -29.59 -20.70
CA ASP A 361 40.38 -29.12 -21.86
C ASP A 361 39.84 -29.73 -23.16
N GLY A 362 39.83 -28.93 -24.23
CA GLY A 362 39.34 -29.37 -25.55
C GLY A 362 37.82 -29.32 -25.73
N VAL A 363 37.05 -29.04 -24.68
CA VAL A 363 35.60 -28.80 -24.76
C VAL A 363 35.33 -27.44 -25.42
N LYS A 364 34.96 -27.46 -26.70
CA LYS A 364 34.67 -26.24 -27.47
C LYS A 364 33.28 -25.69 -27.14
N THR A 365 33.19 -24.39 -26.95
CA THR A 365 31.93 -23.63 -26.88
C THR A 365 31.88 -22.61 -28.00
N THR A 366 30.67 -22.22 -28.41
CA THR A 366 30.41 -21.24 -29.46
C THR A 366 29.71 -20.02 -28.88
N ALA A 367 29.67 -18.91 -29.64
CA ALA A 367 28.82 -17.80 -29.24
C ALA A 367 27.34 -18.22 -29.26
N GLY A 368 26.61 -17.96 -28.18
CA GLY A 368 25.21 -18.35 -28.04
C GLY A 368 24.90 -19.08 -26.74
N ARG A 369 23.67 -19.60 -26.64
CA ARG A 369 23.21 -20.31 -25.44
C ARG A 369 23.80 -21.72 -25.40
N HIS A 370 24.38 -22.07 -24.26
CA HIS A 370 24.85 -23.40 -23.92
C HIS A 370 24.12 -23.94 -22.69
N THR A 371 24.07 -25.26 -22.56
CA THR A 371 23.46 -25.96 -21.42
C THR A 371 24.41 -26.97 -20.81
N LEU A 372 24.54 -26.95 -19.48
CA LEU A 372 25.21 -27.99 -18.71
C LEU A 372 24.16 -28.81 -17.95
N ARG A 373 24.17 -30.12 -18.16
CA ARG A 373 23.33 -31.06 -17.42
C ARG A 373 24.21 -31.90 -16.51
N PHE A 374 23.86 -31.93 -15.24
CA PHE A 374 24.48 -32.75 -14.20
C PHE A 374 23.53 -33.89 -13.85
N LYS A 375 23.90 -35.12 -14.20
CA LYS A 375 23.14 -36.33 -13.89
C LYS A 375 23.81 -37.06 -12.73
N CYS A 376 23.08 -37.25 -11.63
CA CYS A 376 23.59 -37.98 -10.48
C CYS A 376 23.69 -39.47 -10.81
N VAL A 377 24.90 -40.02 -10.91
CA VAL A 377 25.13 -41.44 -11.23
C VAL A 377 25.35 -42.30 -9.99
N GLY A 378 25.49 -41.67 -8.82
CA GLY A 378 25.70 -42.35 -7.56
C GLY A 378 26.30 -41.42 -6.51
N LYS A 379 26.95 -42.00 -5.51
CA LYS A 379 27.76 -41.29 -4.51
C LYS A 379 28.91 -42.18 -4.05
N ASN A 380 29.97 -41.59 -3.55
CA ASN A 380 31.03 -42.31 -2.85
C ASN A 380 30.44 -43.11 -1.67
N LYS A 381 30.97 -44.31 -1.36
CA LYS A 381 30.50 -45.14 -0.23
C LYS A 381 30.54 -44.39 1.10
N GLN A 382 31.48 -43.46 1.27
CA GLN A 382 31.63 -42.65 2.48
C GLN A 382 30.71 -41.41 2.51
N SER A 383 30.12 -41.03 1.36
CA SER A 383 29.26 -39.86 1.29
C SER A 383 27.91 -40.10 1.96
N LYS A 384 27.45 -39.13 2.76
CA LYS A 384 26.17 -39.22 3.47
C LYS A 384 24.96 -39.01 2.56
N ARG A 385 25.06 -38.16 1.54
CA ARG A 385 23.95 -37.78 0.64
C ARG A 385 24.43 -37.73 -0.82
N PHE A 386 23.61 -37.15 -1.69
CA PHE A 386 23.88 -36.98 -3.12
C PHE A 386 23.96 -35.50 -3.47
N TYR A 387 24.32 -34.61 -2.54
CA TYR A 387 24.25 -33.17 -2.78
C TYR A 387 25.27 -32.70 -3.83
N PHE A 388 25.06 -31.47 -4.27
CA PHE A 388 25.79 -30.85 -5.37
C PHE A 388 26.02 -29.38 -5.07
N GLY A 389 27.21 -28.88 -5.39
CA GLY A 389 27.57 -27.48 -5.28
C GLY A 389 28.38 -27.06 -6.50
N LEU A 390 27.90 -26.04 -7.21
CA LEU A 390 28.58 -25.40 -8.32
C LEU A 390 28.77 -23.93 -7.97
N ASP A 391 30.02 -23.50 -7.89
CA ASP A 391 30.43 -22.11 -7.65
C ASP A 391 30.31 -21.32 -8.95
N TYR A 392 31.07 -21.70 -9.98
CA TYR A 392 31.05 -21.03 -11.28
C TYR A 392 31.29 -21.99 -12.46
N VAL A 393 30.92 -21.53 -13.65
CA VAL A 393 31.30 -22.11 -14.94
C VAL A 393 32.25 -21.13 -15.62
N ASP A 394 33.42 -21.56 -16.08
CA ASP A 394 34.45 -20.71 -16.65
C ASP A 394 34.81 -21.22 -18.06
N VAL A 395 34.59 -20.42 -19.09
CA VAL A 395 34.90 -20.77 -20.48
C VAL A 395 36.35 -20.39 -20.75
N THR A 396 37.23 -21.39 -20.84
CA THR A 396 38.67 -21.17 -20.99
C THR A 396 39.04 -20.94 -22.45
N GLY A 397 40.10 -20.14 -22.66
CA GLY A 397 40.56 -19.75 -23.99
C GLY A 397 39.51 -19.03 -24.82
N LEU A 398 38.58 -18.31 -24.16
CA LEU A 398 37.54 -17.53 -24.79
C LEU A 398 38.15 -16.50 -25.74
N LYS A 399 38.10 -16.79 -27.03
CA LYS A 399 38.33 -15.81 -28.09
C LYS A 399 37.00 -15.14 -28.32
N SER A 400 36.89 -13.88 -27.91
CA SER A 400 35.80 -13.04 -28.38
C SER A 400 35.80 -13.14 -29.91
N THR A 401 34.63 -13.41 -30.50
CA THR A 401 34.46 -13.16 -31.93
C THR A 401 34.96 -11.72 -32.14
N PRO A 402 35.88 -11.45 -33.10
CA PRO A 402 36.34 -10.10 -33.33
C PRO A 402 35.12 -9.28 -33.74
N THR A 403 34.54 -8.58 -32.78
CA THR A 403 33.80 -7.37 -33.09
C THR A 403 34.84 -6.50 -33.80
N PRO A 404 34.56 -5.96 -35.00
CA PRO A 404 35.44 -4.96 -35.57
C PRO A 404 35.76 -3.95 -34.46
N LYS A 405 37.04 -3.55 -34.36
CA LYS A 405 37.55 -2.51 -33.44
C LYS A 405 36.41 -1.49 -33.26
N PRO A 406 35.81 -1.32 -32.06
CA PRO A 406 34.61 -0.50 -31.96
C PRO A 406 34.95 0.82 -32.62
N ALA A 407 34.21 1.19 -33.68
CA ALA A 407 34.22 2.57 -34.13
C ALA A 407 34.07 3.40 -32.86
N SER A 408 34.95 4.38 -32.62
CA SER A 408 35.02 5.13 -31.35
C SER A 408 33.61 5.34 -30.84
N VAL A 409 33.23 4.65 -29.76
CA VAL A 409 31.83 4.67 -29.34
C VAL A 409 31.54 6.11 -28.95
N ASP A 410 30.63 6.76 -29.65
CA ASP A 410 30.25 8.13 -29.34
C ASP A 410 29.61 8.15 -27.94
N LYS A 411 30.43 8.47 -26.94
CA LYS A 411 30.04 8.53 -25.53
C LYS A 411 28.87 9.49 -25.33
N ASN A 412 28.78 10.54 -26.13
CA ASN A 412 27.73 11.55 -26.03
C ASN A 412 26.40 10.98 -26.55
N ALA A 413 26.41 10.26 -27.68
CA ALA A 413 25.22 9.56 -28.19
C ALA A 413 24.73 8.48 -27.20
N VAL A 414 25.65 7.73 -26.59
CA VAL A 414 25.31 6.74 -25.54
C VAL A 414 24.68 7.44 -24.33
N ILE A 415 25.32 8.49 -23.82
CA ILE A 415 24.82 9.26 -22.68
C ILE A 415 23.42 9.78 -22.98
N ARG A 416 23.22 10.42 -24.13
CA ARG A 416 21.91 10.95 -24.54
C ARG A 416 20.83 9.86 -24.54
N THR A 417 21.14 8.67 -25.04
CA THR A 417 20.20 7.53 -25.05
C THR A 417 19.87 7.03 -23.63
N ARG A 418 20.89 6.91 -22.76
CA ARG A 418 20.70 6.50 -21.36
C ARG A 418 19.90 7.54 -20.58
N LEU A 419 20.19 8.82 -20.78
CA LEU A 419 19.48 9.95 -20.17
C LEU A 419 18.03 9.99 -20.61
N LYS A 420 17.73 9.82 -21.91
CA LYS A 420 16.35 9.75 -22.39
C LYS A 420 15.55 8.68 -21.64
N THR A 421 16.14 7.50 -21.45
CA THR A 421 15.50 6.40 -20.71
C THR A 421 15.34 6.71 -19.22
N LEU A 422 16.39 7.22 -18.57
CA LEU A 422 16.38 7.59 -17.15
C LEU A 422 15.33 8.67 -16.86
N LEU A 423 15.37 9.78 -17.61
CA LEU A 423 14.50 10.93 -17.40
C LEU A 423 13.04 10.59 -17.69
N ARG A 424 12.76 9.75 -18.70
CA ARG A 424 11.39 9.28 -18.99
C ARG A 424 10.79 8.54 -17.79
N ARG A 425 11.55 7.61 -17.20
CA ARG A 425 11.11 6.84 -16.03
C ARG A 425 11.02 7.72 -14.77
N ALA A 426 12.04 8.54 -14.53
CA ALA A 426 12.13 9.39 -13.35
C ALA A 426 11.02 10.45 -13.31
N PHE A 427 10.77 11.12 -14.44
CA PHE A 427 9.79 12.21 -14.53
C PHE A 427 8.40 11.75 -14.95
N ARG A 428 8.25 10.46 -15.33
CA ARG A 428 6.97 9.79 -15.62
C ARG A 428 6.19 10.46 -16.74
N ARG A 429 6.92 10.98 -17.73
CA ARG A 429 6.39 11.73 -18.88
C ARG A 429 7.38 11.67 -20.06
N PRO A 430 6.96 12.05 -21.28
CA PRO A 430 7.89 12.23 -22.38
C PRO A 430 8.97 13.24 -22.00
N VAL A 431 10.22 12.93 -22.39
CA VAL A 431 11.35 13.83 -22.10
C VAL A 431 11.34 14.97 -23.09
N ASP A 432 11.16 16.18 -22.59
CA ASP A 432 11.29 17.41 -23.37
C ASP A 432 12.71 17.52 -23.97
N PRO A 433 12.86 17.81 -25.28
CA PRO A 433 14.16 17.89 -25.93
C PRO A 433 15.12 18.88 -25.27
N ALA A 434 14.66 20.06 -24.86
CA ALA A 434 15.52 21.05 -24.20
C ALA A 434 16.01 20.55 -22.84
N THR A 435 15.18 19.80 -22.11
CA THR A 435 15.57 19.15 -20.87
C THR A 435 16.64 18.09 -21.10
N LEU A 436 16.46 17.23 -22.11
CA LEU A 436 17.46 16.23 -22.48
C LEU A 436 18.79 16.88 -22.88
N ASP A 437 18.74 17.95 -23.67
CA ASP A 437 19.92 18.70 -24.12
C ASP A 437 20.68 19.31 -22.95
N ARG A 438 19.99 19.88 -21.94
CA ARG A 438 20.64 20.40 -20.74
C ARG A 438 21.44 19.33 -20.00
N PHE A 439 20.84 18.14 -19.80
CA PHE A 439 21.53 17.03 -19.13
C PHE A 439 22.68 16.47 -19.97
N SER A 440 22.50 16.32 -21.28
CA SER A 440 23.55 15.88 -22.20
C SER A 440 24.75 16.83 -22.18
N LYS A 441 24.53 18.15 -22.33
CA LYS A 441 25.59 19.17 -22.27
C LYS A 441 26.32 19.19 -20.95
N PHE A 442 25.60 19.03 -19.83
CA PHE A 442 26.23 18.91 -18.52
C PHE A 442 27.16 17.68 -18.43
N ALA A 443 26.70 16.53 -18.93
CA ALA A 443 27.50 15.31 -18.96
C ALA A 443 28.76 15.47 -19.83
N GLU A 444 28.61 16.05 -21.02
CA GLU A 444 29.70 16.38 -21.95
C GLU A 444 30.75 17.27 -21.29
N GLY A 445 30.32 18.34 -20.61
CA GLY A 445 31.23 19.24 -19.89
C GLY A 445 32.00 18.54 -18.74
N ARG A 446 31.34 17.63 -18.02
CA ARG A 446 31.98 16.83 -16.95
C ARG A 446 33.05 15.90 -17.51
N LEU A 447 32.76 15.21 -18.62
CA LEU A 447 33.73 14.35 -19.30
C LEU A 447 34.91 15.16 -19.86
N ALA A 448 34.64 16.32 -20.48
CA ALA A 448 35.67 17.22 -21.01
C ALA A 448 36.60 17.75 -19.91
N SER A 449 36.10 17.85 -18.67
CA SER A 449 36.87 18.25 -17.48
C SER A 449 37.61 17.06 -16.82
N GLY A 450 37.63 15.89 -17.45
CA GLY A 450 38.36 14.71 -16.98
C GLY A 450 37.61 13.84 -15.97
N ALA A 451 36.32 14.07 -15.70
CA ALA A 451 35.54 13.18 -14.85
C ALA A 451 35.35 11.81 -15.51
N SER A 452 35.31 10.74 -14.70
CA SER A 452 35.00 9.42 -15.23
C SER A 452 33.56 9.34 -15.75
N PHE A 453 33.28 8.39 -16.64
CA PHE A 453 31.92 8.14 -17.13
C PHE A 453 30.98 7.77 -15.98
N GLU A 454 31.44 6.91 -15.06
CA GLU A 454 30.67 6.49 -13.89
C GLU A 454 30.35 7.69 -12.98
N ASP A 455 31.34 8.50 -12.62
CA ASP A 455 31.14 9.66 -11.75
C ASP A 455 30.20 10.68 -12.37
N THR A 456 30.30 10.87 -13.69
CA THR A 456 29.39 11.74 -14.45
C THR A 456 27.95 11.23 -14.34
N MET A 457 27.73 9.94 -14.57
CA MET A 457 26.38 9.35 -14.48
C MET A 457 25.86 9.30 -13.03
N ARG A 458 26.71 9.06 -12.03
CA ARG A 458 26.35 9.18 -10.60
C ARG A 458 25.91 10.58 -10.26
N THR A 459 26.65 11.60 -10.70
CA THR A 459 26.31 13.02 -10.49
C THR A 459 24.94 13.34 -11.08
N ILE A 460 24.67 12.88 -12.32
CA ILE A 460 23.39 13.12 -12.98
C ILE A 460 22.24 12.41 -12.27
N VAL A 461 22.42 11.15 -11.86
CA VAL A 461 21.40 10.42 -11.09
C VAL A 461 21.11 11.15 -9.78
N GLY A 462 22.14 11.59 -9.05
CA GLY A 462 21.97 12.38 -7.82
C GLY A 462 21.14 13.65 -8.08
N ALA A 463 21.45 14.39 -9.14
CA ALA A 463 20.67 15.56 -9.54
C ALA A 463 19.20 15.21 -9.85
N VAL A 464 18.96 14.17 -10.65
CA VAL A 464 17.60 13.72 -11.00
C VAL A 464 16.80 13.34 -9.76
N LEU A 465 17.40 12.62 -8.81
CA LEU A 465 16.74 12.21 -7.57
C LEU A 465 16.37 13.39 -6.66
N GLY A 466 17.12 14.50 -6.72
CA GLY A 466 16.84 15.73 -5.98
C GLY A 466 15.87 16.69 -6.67
N MET A 467 15.48 16.44 -7.92
CA MET A 467 14.63 17.37 -8.68
C MET A 467 13.14 17.30 -8.29
N PRO A 468 12.42 18.44 -8.35
CA PRO A 468 10.97 18.44 -8.15
C PRO A 468 10.23 17.47 -9.08
N ASP A 469 10.67 17.31 -10.33
CA ASP A 469 10.04 16.39 -11.29
C ASP A 469 10.14 14.92 -10.89
N PHE A 470 11.16 14.52 -10.11
CA PHE A 470 11.22 13.19 -9.54
C PHE A 470 10.49 13.12 -8.20
N LEU A 471 10.62 14.14 -7.35
CA LEU A 471 10.07 14.14 -6.01
C LEU A 471 8.55 14.30 -5.97
N TYR A 472 7.94 15.01 -6.92
CA TYR A 472 6.52 15.35 -6.92
C TYR A 472 5.67 14.52 -7.87
N PHE A 473 4.43 14.28 -7.45
CA PHE A 473 3.32 13.96 -8.33
C PHE A 473 2.57 15.25 -8.62
N TYR A 474 2.41 15.57 -9.91
CA TYR A 474 1.59 16.68 -10.37
C TYR A 474 0.72 16.23 -11.54
N GLU A 475 -0.41 16.89 -11.68
CA GLU A 475 -1.32 16.73 -12.80
C GLU A 475 -1.23 18.02 -13.62
N SER A 476 -0.97 17.86 -14.91
CA SER A 476 -0.82 18.96 -15.85
C SER A 476 -2.18 19.59 -16.18
N ASN A 477 -2.24 20.90 -16.36
CA ASN A 477 -3.43 21.53 -16.96
C ASN A 477 -3.42 21.25 -18.46
N SER A 478 -4.47 20.62 -19.00
CA SER A 478 -4.60 20.48 -20.45
C SER A 478 -4.73 21.86 -21.09
N LYS A 479 -3.85 22.17 -22.05
CA LYS A 479 -4.03 23.34 -22.95
C LYS A 479 -5.23 23.17 -23.89
N LYS A 480 -5.79 21.96 -24.01
CA LYS A 480 -6.95 21.63 -24.83
C LYS A 480 -8.20 21.58 -23.96
N THR A 481 -8.76 22.74 -23.63
CA THR A 481 -10.14 22.80 -23.12
C THR A 481 -11.09 22.51 -24.26
N SER A 482 -11.54 21.26 -24.39
CA SER A 482 -12.70 20.98 -25.24
C SER A 482 -13.90 21.74 -24.65
N ARG A 483 -14.64 22.49 -25.47
CA ARG A 483 -15.86 23.21 -25.07
C ARG A 483 -16.96 22.29 -24.46
N ARG A 484 -16.76 20.97 -24.44
CA ARG A 484 -17.71 19.93 -24.01
C ARG A 484 -17.45 19.32 -22.63
N SER A 485 -16.30 19.53 -21.99
CA SER A 485 -16.05 18.92 -20.67
C SER A 485 -16.78 19.69 -19.56
N PRO A 486 -17.54 19.03 -18.66
CA PRO A 486 -18.16 19.69 -17.50
C PRO A 486 -17.09 20.40 -16.66
N ARG A 487 -17.33 21.67 -16.28
CA ARG A 487 -16.39 22.47 -15.48
C ARG A 487 -15.89 21.68 -14.25
N GLY A 488 -14.57 21.52 -14.11
CA GLY A 488 -13.94 20.85 -12.96
C GLY A 488 -14.00 19.32 -12.97
N ARG A 489 -14.31 18.70 -14.12
CA ARG A 489 -14.17 17.26 -14.38
C ARG A 489 -13.48 17.03 -15.72
N GLU A 490 -12.16 16.90 -15.68
CA GLU A 490 -11.34 16.68 -16.85
C GLU A 490 -10.71 15.28 -16.78
N PRO A 491 -10.70 14.49 -17.87
CA PRO A 491 -9.98 13.22 -17.89
C PRO A 491 -8.49 13.43 -17.56
N VAL A 492 -7.89 12.52 -16.80
CA VAL A 492 -6.42 12.48 -16.68
C VAL A 492 -5.82 12.00 -17.99
N ASN A 493 -4.63 12.48 -18.33
CA ASN A 493 -3.91 11.91 -19.47
C ASN A 493 -3.29 10.54 -19.11
N ASP A 494 -2.87 9.78 -20.10
CA ASP A 494 -2.40 8.42 -19.85
C ASP A 494 -1.12 8.34 -18.99
N PHE A 495 -0.24 9.35 -19.00
CA PHE A 495 0.94 9.37 -18.12
C PHE A 495 0.56 9.66 -16.65
N GLU A 496 -0.42 10.53 -16.45
CA GLU A 496 -1.04 10.77 -15.15
C GLU A 496 -1.75 9.51 -14.65
N LEU A 497 -2.46 8.79 -15.54
CA LEU A 497 -3.10 7.51 -15.23
C LEU A 497 -2.08 6.44 -14.84
N ALA A 498 -1.01 6.28 -15.61
CA ALA A 498 0.10 5.37 -15.29
C ALA A 498 0.69 5.66 -13.90
N SER A 499 0.88 6.96 -13.59
CA SER A 499 1.38 7.40 -12.29
C SER A 499 0.38 7.13 -11.16
N ARG A 500 -0.92 7.38 -11.36
CA ARG A 500 -1.98 7.06 -10.39
C ARG A 500 -2.03 5.56 -10.10
N LEU A 501 -1.96 4.71 -11.12
CA LEU A 501 -1.95 3.25 -10.99
C LEU A 501 -0.72 2.76 -10.21
N ALA A 502 0.49 3.18 -10.60
CA ALA A 502 1.73 2.76 -9.94
C ALA A 502 1.79 3.18 -8.47
N ARG A 503 1.28 4.39 -8.18
CA ARG A 503 1.18 4.90 -6.82
C ARG A 503 0.18 4.12 -5.97
N PHE A 504 -0.96 3.74 -6.54
CA PHE A 504 -1.99 3.00 -5.83
C PHE A 504 -1.56 1.55 -5.53
N PHE A 505 -1.12 0.81 -6.56
CA PHE A 505 -0.84 -0.61 -6.43
C PHE A 505 0.59 -0.92 -5.97
N TRP A 506 1.59 -0.12 -6.36
CA TRP A 506 3.00 -0.39 -6.09
C TRP A 506 3.69 0.62 -5.18
N SER A 507 2.98 1.68 -4.75
CA SER A 507 3.57 2.78 -3.96
C SER A 507 4.88 3.30 -4.57
N SER A 508 4.93 3.44 -5.89
CA SER A 508 6.15 3.72 -6.65
C SER A 508 5.86 4.42 -7.99
N ILE A 509 6.87 4.52 -8.86
CA ILE A 509 6.79 4.99 -10.24
C ILE A 509 6.27 3.89 -11.20
N PRO A 510 5.64 4.26 -12.33
CA PRO A 510 5.24 3.32 -13.38
C PRO A 510 6.43 2.58 -14.00
N ASP A 511 6.17 1.35 -14.46
CA ASP A 511 7.13 0.58 -15.24
C ASP A 511 7.08 0.95 -16.73
N ASP A 512 8.01 0.40 -17.52
CA ASP A 512 8.13 0.74 -18.94
C ASP A 512 6.85 0.35 -19.70
N THR A 513 6.24 -0.80 -19.38
CA THR A 513 4.96 -1.23 -19.96
C THR A 513 3.87 -0.17 -19.82
N LEU A 514 3.68 0.39 -18.62
CA LEU A 514 2.68 1.45 -18.40
C LEU A 514 3.04 2.73 -19.15
N LEU A 515 4.32 3.13 -19.16
CA LEU A 515 4.78 4.32 -19.85
C LEU A 515 4.64 4.18 -21.38
N ASP A 516 4.92 3.01 -21.95
CA ASP A 516 4.80 2.73 -23.38
C ASP A 516 3.33 2.76 -23.82
N LEU A 517 2.44 2.15 -23.02
CA LEU A 517 0.99 2.24 -23.25
C LEU A 517 0.50 3.68 -23.17
N ALA A 518 1.01 4.46 -22.21
CA ALA A 518 0.65 5.86 -22.05
C ALA A 518 1.12 6.74 -23.21
N GLU A 519 2.35 6.50 -23.69
CA GLU A 519 2.90 7.19 -24.85
C GLU A 519 2.11 6.90 -26.13
N SER A 520 1.62 5.66 -26.27
CA SER A 520 0.76 5.27 -27.39
C SER A 520 -0.72 5.69 -27.26
N GLY A 521 -1.12 6.28 -26.14
CA GLY A 521 -2.52 6.69 -25.89
C GLY A 521 -3.49 5.51 -25.74
N LYS A 522 -3.00 4.33 -25.36
CA LYS A 522 -3.79 3.09 -25.23
C LYS A 522 -4.15 2.75 -23.79
N LEU A 523 -3.50 3.36 -22.79
CA LEU A 523 -3.67 2.97 -21.40
C LEU A 523 -5.09 3.29 -20.89
N GLY A 524 -5.67 4.41 -21.32
CA GLY A 524 -7.04 4.79 -20.95
C GLY A 524 -8.15 3.92 -21.55
N GLN A 525 -7.84 2.99 -22.45
CA GLN A 525 -8.85 2.11 -23.05
C GLN A 525 -9.36 1.09 -22.01
N PRO A 526 -10.68 0.87 -21.86
CA PRO A 526 -11.23 0.08 -20.76
C PRO A 526 -10.63 -1.32 -20.57
N GLU A 527 -10.52 -2.10 -21.65
CA GLU A 527 -9.96 -3.46 -21.59
C GLU A 527 -8.46 -3.47 -21.31
N MET A 528 -7.71 -2.52 -21.89
CA MET A 528 -6.28 -2.38 -21.62
C MET A 528 -6.03 -1.99 -20.16
N LEU A 529 -6.77 -0.99 -19.66
CA LEU A 529 -6.72 -0.55 -18.27
C LEU A 529 -7.02 -1.72 -17.33
N ARG A 530 -8.09 -2.48 -17.60
CA ARG A 530 -8.46 -3.66 -16.81
C ARG A 530 -7.34 -4.70 -16.78
N SER A 531 -6.76 -5.03 -17.94
CA SER A 531 -5.64 -5.97 -18.05
C SER A 531 -4.41 -5.50 -17.26
N GLN A 532 -4.06 -4.21 -17.33
CA GLN A 532 -2.95 -3.66 -16.58
C GLN A 532 -3.20 -3.66 -15.07
N ILE A 533 -4.42 -3.33 -14.62
CA ILE A 533 -4.78 -3.42 -13.20
C ILE A 533 -4.59 -4.85 -12.67
N GLU A 534 -5.08 -5.86 -13.38
CA GLU A 534 -4.89 -7.27 -13.01
C GLU A 534 -3.41 -7.67 -12.99
N ARG A 535 -2.63 -7.27 -14.00
CA ARG A 535 -1.18 -7.50 -14.03
C ARG A 535 -0.50 -6.92 -12.79
N MET A 536 -0.84 -5.68 -12.43
CA MET A 536 -0.24 -4.98 -11.31
C MET A 536 -0.60 -5.59 -9.96
N MET A 537 -1.84 -6.05 -9.80
CA MET A 537 -2.26 -6.76 -8.58
C MET A 537 -1.59 -8.13 -8.42
N ASN A 538 -1.21 -8.78 -9.54
CA ASN A 538 -0.47 -10.04 -9.56
C ASN A 538 1.06 -9.87 -9.49
N ASP A 539 1.58 -8.64 -9.56
CA ASP A 539 3.01 -8.36 -9.41
C ASP A 539 3.40 -8.35 -7.92
N ARG A 540 4.58 -8.87 -7.58
CA ARG A 540 5.10 -8.87 -6.20
C ARG A 540 5.19 -7.48 -5.57
N ARG A 541 5.38 -6.43 -6.38
CA ARG A 541 5.38 -5.04 -5.91
C ARG A 541 4.04 -4.63 -5.29
N SER A 542 2.94 -5.34 -5.57
CA SER A 542 1.68 -5.13 -4.87
C SER A 542 1.74 -5.42 -3.37
N GLY A 543 2.75 -6.17 -2.91
CA GLY A 543 3.03 -6.34 -1.49
C GLY A 543 3.31 -5.01 -0.77
N ARG A 544 3.74 -3.97 -1.48
CA ARG A 544 3.93 -2.61 -0.94
C ARG A 544 2.60 -1.94 -0.57
N PHE A 545 1.52 -2.22 -1.29
CA PHE A 545 0.18 -1.79 -0.88
C PHE A 545 -0.22 -2.45 0.44
N CYS A 546 -0.02 -3.76 0.57
CA CYS A 546 -0.30 -4.50 1.81
C CYS A 546 0.62 -4.14 2.98
N GLU A 547 1.82 -3.63 2.72
CA GLU A 547 2.71 -3.11 3.77
C GLU A 547 2.28 -1.73 4.26
N ASN A 548 1.75 -0.90 3.36
CA ASN A 548 1.54 0.51 3.62
C ASN A 548 0.10 0.84 4.04
N PHE A 549 -0.89 0.37 3.29
CA PHE A 549 -2.31 0.70 3.52
C PHE A 549 -2.84 0.18 4.87
N PRO A 550 -2.79 -1.12 5.21
CA PRO A 550 -3.49 -1.63 6.40
C PRO A 550 -2.87 -1.14 7.71
N GLY A 551 -1.55 -0.94 7.77
CA GLY A 551 -0.90 -0.35 8.95
C GLY A 551 -1.39 1.06 9.25
N GLN A 552 -1.66 1.85 8.22
CA GLN A 552 -2.20 3.20 8.34
C GLN A 552 -3.71 3.21 8.61
N TRP A 553 -4.47 2.42 7.83
CA TRP A 553 -5.92 2.29 8.00
C TRP A 553 -6.28 1.90 9.43
N LEU A 554 -5.62 0.86 9.96
CA LEU A 554 -5.85 0.36 11.32
C LEU A 554 -5.14 1.20 12.41
N GLN A 555 -4.30 2.17 12.03
CA GLN A 555 -3.53 3.03 12.94
C GLN A 555 -2.58 2.23 13.87
N LEU A 556 -2.00 1.15 13.35
CA LEU A 556 -1.22 0.18 14.14
C LEU A 556 0.13 0.71 14.66
N ASP A 557 0.61 1.83 14.13
CA ASP A 557 1.80 2.52 14.64
C ASP A 557 1.60 3.03 16.08
N ARG A 558 0.36 3.33 16.52
CA ARG A 558 0.05 3.69 17.91
C ARG A 558 0.45 2.59 18.90
N LEU A 559 0.51 1.34 18.42
CA LEU A 559 0.94 0.21 19.23
C LEU A 559 2.44 0.27 19.62
N ILE A 560 3.25 0.97 18.82
CA ILE A 560 4.70 1.12 19.05
C ILE A 560 4.98 1.87 20.37
N THR A 561 4.16 2.88 20.67
CA THR A 561 4.25 3.72 21.88
C THR A 561 3.33 3.25 23.00
N SER A 562 2.59 2.15 22.80
CA SER A 562 1.73 1.58 23.82
C SER A 562 2.54 0.74 24.82
N ILE A 563 2.56 1.16 26.08
CA ILE A 563 3.38 0.55 27.14
C ILE A 563 2.49 0.14 28.32
N PRO A 564 1.90 -1.07 28.31
CA PRO A 564 1.17 -1.60 29.47
C PRO A 564 2.06 -1.61 30.73
N ASP A 565 1.49 -1.31 31.89
CA ASP A 565 2.24 -1.28 33.15
C ASP A 565 2.84 -2.66 33.47
N GLN A 566 4.15 -2.71 33.67
CA GLN A 566 4.88 -3.98 33.84
C GLN A 566 4.56 -4.68 35.16
N LYS A 567 4.24 -3.94 36.22
CA LYS A 567 3.86 -4.54 37.52
C LYS A 567 2.48 -5.17 37.42
N LYS A 568 1.57 -4.53 36.71
CA LYS A 568 0.18 -4.99 36.53
C LYS A 568 0.06 -6.09 35.48
N PHE A 569 0.89 -6.06 34.44
CA PHE A 569 0.84 -7.00 33.31
C PHE A 569 2.20 -7.65 33.06
N PRO A 570 2.78 -8.38 34.04
CA PRO A 570 4.13 -8.94 33.92
C PRO A 570 4.26 -9.94 32.76
N TYR A 571 3.20 -10.68 32.44
CA TYR A 571 3.14 -11.62 31.31
C TYR A 571 3.30 -10.96 29.94
N PHE A 572 3.06 -9.64 29.83
CA PHE A 572 3.18 -8.91 28.57
C PHE A 572 4.65 -8.72 28.16
N TYR A 573 5.58 -8.92 29.10
CA TYR A 573 7.01 -8.70 28.95
C TYR A 573 7.78 -10.02 28.94
N TYR A 574 8.72 -10.13 28.01
CA TYR A 574 9.58 -11.31 27.86
C TYR A 574 11.04 -10.87 27.76
N PHE A 575 11.84 -11.10 28.81
CA PHE A 575 13.24 -10.61 28.92
C PHE A 575 13.41 -9.14 28.52
N GLY A 576 12.51 -8.26 28.98
CA GLY A 576 12.50 -6.83 28.65
C GLY A 576 11.91 -6.48 27.27
N TYR A 577 11.57 -7.47 26.45
CA TYR A 577 10.84 -7.29 25.20
C TYR A 577 9.32 -7.18 25.42
N ARG A 578 8.64 -6.35 24.63
CA ARG A 578 7.19 -6.10 24.75
C ARG A 578 6.39 -6.91 23.72
N SER A 579 5.36 -7.62 24.17
CA SER A 579 4.50 -8.44 23.30
C SER A 579 3.74 -7.64 22.23
N SER A 580 3.57 -6.32 22.42
CA SER A 580 2.87 -5.43 21.47
C SER A 580 3.32 -5.59 20.03
N ILE A 581 4.63 -5.69 19.79
CA ILE A 581 5.18 -5.79 18.43
C ILE A 581 4.79 -7.10 17.74
N HIS A 582 4.54 -8.17 18.50
CA HIS A 582 4.08 -9.48 18.00
C HIS A 582 2.58 -9.57 17.77
N MET A 583 1.81 -8.56 18.18
CA MET A 583 0.38 -8.48 17.89
C MET A 583 0.12 -7.92 16.48
N LEU A 584 1.05 -7.14 15.92
CA LEU A 584 0.93 -6.52 14.60
C LEU A 584 0.66 -7.51 13.46
N PRO A 585 1.32 -8.69 13.38
CA PRO A 585 1.13 -9.59 12.25
C PRO A 585 -0.26 -10.21 12.15
N GLU A 586 -1.03 -10.34 13.23
CA GLU A 586 -2.36 -10.98 13.19
C GLU A 586 -3.32 -10.26 12.21
N PRO A 587 -3.62 -8.95 12.38
CA PRO A 587 -4.46 -8.23 11.42
C PRO A 587 -3.79 -7.99 10.06
N LEU A 588 -2.45 -7.86 10.00
CA LEU A 588 -1.73 -7.61 8.76
C LEU A 588 -1.70 -8.85 7.84
N LEU A 589 -1.48 -10.04 8.40
CA LEU A 589 -1.55 -11.30 7.66
C LEU A 589 -2.98 -11.65 7.25
N LEU A 590 -3.99 -11.29 8.06
CA LEU A 590 -5.39 -11.39 7.65
C LEU A 590 -5.64 -10.52 6.39
N PHE A 591 -5.19 -9.27 6.40
CA PHE A 591 -5.31 -8.38 5.25
C PHE A 591 -4.59 -8.93 4.01
N GLU A 592 -3.34 -9.39 4.15
CA GLU A 592 -2.61 -10.04 3.04
C GLU A 592 -3.34 -11.28 2.52
N THR A 593 -3.96 -12.08 3.39
CA THR A 593 -4.73 -13.26 2.98
C THR A 593 -5.96 -12.86 2.18
N VAL A 594 -6.71 -11.84 2.64
CA VAL A 594 -7.88 -11.31 1.93
C VAL A 594 -7.49 -10.75 0.56
N TYR A 595 -6.33 -10.10 0.46
CA TYR A 595 -5.80 -9.59 -0.82
C TYR A 595 -5.29 -10.70 -1.76
N VAL A 596 -4.43 -11.58 -1.27
CA VAL A 596 -3.77 -12.63 -2.07
C VAL A 596 -4.81 -13.63 -2.56
N GLU A 597 -5.65 -14.17 -1.66
CA GLU A 597 -6.69 -15.15 -2.01
C GLU A 597 -7.93 -14.50 -2.65
N ASP A 598 -7.94 -13.18 -2.85
CA ASP A 598 -9.04 -12.41 -3.44
C ASP A 598 -10.38 -12.71 -2.74
N ARG A 599 -10.38 -12.63 -1.41
CA ARG A 599 -11.53 -12.95 -0.55
C ARG A 599 -12.44 -11.75 -0.40
N SER A 600 -13.65 -12.00 0.11
CA SER A 600 -14.58 -10.96 0.53
C SER A 600 -13.91 -10.05 1.56
N ILE A 601 -14.07 -8.74 1.41
CA ILE A 601 -13.63 -7.75 2.40
C ILE A 601 -14.35 -7.93 3.74
N ILE A 602 -15.49 -8.65 3.79
CA ILE A 602 -16.19 -8.98 5.03
C ILE A 602 -15.37 -9.91 5.93
N ASP A 603 -14.44 -10.70 5.37
CA ASP A 603 -13.51 -11.52 6.17
C ASP A 603 -12.56 -10.64 7.01
N LEU A 604 -12.46 -9.32 6.76
CA LEU A 604 -11.76 -8.40 7.67
C LEU A 604 -12.52 -8.18 8.98
N LEU A 605 -13.85 -8.37 8.99
CA LEU A 605 -14.69 -8.24 10.19
C LEU A 605 -14.91 -9.58 10.90
N ASP A 606 -15.27 -10.60 10.12
CA ASP A 606 -15.67 -11.91 10.66
C ASP A 606 -15.07 -13.07 9.84
N PRO A 607 -13.75 -13.28 9.89
CA PRO A 607 -13.12 -14.40 9.21
C PRO A 607 -13.40 -15.71 9.94
N LYS A 608 -13.38 -16.81 9.19
CA LYS A 608 -13.44 -18.18 9.75
C LYS A 608 -12.10 -18.69 10.32
N PHE A 609 -11.06 -17.87 10.29
CA PHE A 609 -9.69 -18.22 10.69
C PHE A 609 -8.95 -16.99 11.21
N THR A 610 -7.84 -17.20 11.93
CA THR A 610 -6.88 -16.15 12.27
C THR A 610 -5.44 -16.64 12.02
N TRP A 611 -4.48 -15.72 12.13
CA TRP A 611 -3.06 -16.02 12.14
C TRP A 611 -2.53 -15.96 13.57
N GLN A 612 -1.93 -17.06 14.03
CA GLN A 612 -1.47 -17.18 15.41
C GLN A 612 -0.02 -17.66 15.47
N SER A 613 0.80 -16.98 16.28
CA SER A 613 2.09 -17.48 16.76
C SER A 613 1.96 -18.04 18.18
N GLN A 614 2.98 -18.76 18.65
CA GLN A 614 3.00 -19.27 20.02
C GLN A 614 2.99 -18.13 21.06
N MET A 615 3.74 -17.04 20.81
CA MET A 615 3.73 -15.87 21.70
C MET A 615 2.38 -15.17 21.75
N LEU A 616 1.74 -14.97 20.58
CA LEU A 616 0.43 -14.33 20.53
C LEU A 616 -0.64 -15.19 21.22
N LYS A 617 -0.58 -16.52 21.06
CA LYS A 617 -1.43 -17.46 21.80
C LYS A 617 -1.26 -17.28 23.32
N ALA A 618 -0.02 -17.31 23.81
CA ALA A 618 0.29 -17.15 25.22
C ALA A 618 -0.22 -15.80 25.79
N ASN A 619 -0.12 -14.71 25.02
CA ASN A 619 -0.69 -13.42 25.43
C ASN A 619 -2.22 -13.50 25.62
N TYR A 620 -2.96 -14.08 24.68
CA TYR A 620 -4.42 -14.24 24.82
C TYR A 620 -4.81 -15.09 26.03
N GLU A 621 -3.95 -16.03 26.44
CA GLU A 621 -4.11 -16.87 27.63
C GLU A 621 -3.63 -16.19 28.93
N GLY A 622 -2.98 -15.04 28.86
CA GLY A 622 -2.37 -14.38 30.02
C GLY A 622 -1.11 -15.04 30.55
N HIS A 623 -0.44 -15.84 29.72
CA HIS A 623 0.77 -16.57 30.06
C HIS A 623 2.03 -15.85 29.56
N GLY A 624 3.03 -15.69 30.44
CA GLY A 624 4.30 -15.05 30.09
C GLY A 624 5.40 -16.00 29.57
N LYS A 625 5.14 -17.31 29.50
CA LYS A 625 6.13 -18.33 29.12
C LYS A 625 5.77 -18.95 27.76
N ALA A 626 6.43 -18.48 26.70
CA ALA A 626 6.39 -19.11 25.37
C ALA A 626 7.83 -19.25 24.82
N PRO A 627 8.13 -20.29 24.01
CA PRO A 627 9.41 -20.41 23.31
C PRO A 627 9.72 -19.15 22.48
N ALA A 628 10.96 -18.68 22.57
CA ALA A 628 11.26 -17.27 22.37
C ALA A 628 12.11 -16.94 21.15
N GLU A 629 11.53 -17.14 19.97
CA GLU A 629 12.09 -16.55 18.76
C GLU A 629 11.57 -15.11 18.57
N VAL A 630 11.86 -14.22 19.52
CA VAL A 630 11.39 -12.81 19.56
C VAL A 630 11.72 -12.04 18.27
N GLN A 631 12.68 -12.54 17.50
CA GLN A 631 13.14 -11.91 16.28
C GLN A 631 12.33 -12.23 15.03
N VAL A 632 12.00 -13.51 14.83
CA VAL A 632 11.26 -14.04 13.68
C VAL A 632 10.27 -15.07 14.22
N GLN A 633 9.00 -14.90 13.91
CA GLN A 633 7.92 -15.69 14.46
C GLN A 633 7.28 -16.54 13.36
N LEU A 634 7.05 -17.81 13.65
CA LEU A 634 6.20 -18.68 12.83
C LEU A 634 4.72 -18.42 13.16
N PHE A 635 4.00 -17.88 12.20
CA PHE A 635 2.55 -17.73 12.25
C PHE A 635 1.88 -18.87 11.49
N ARG A 636 0.88 -19.50 12.10
CA ARG A 636 0.04 -20.52 11.45
C ARG A 636 -1.37 -19.98 11.28
N ARG A 637 -1.98 -20.31 10.15
CA ARG A 637 -3.40 -20.11 9.92
C ARG A 637 -4.18 -21.14 10.72
N VAL A 638 -5.04 -20.69 11.62
CA VAL A 638 -5.82 -21.56 12.51
C VAL A 638 -7.32 -21.25 12.39
N PRO A 639 -8.21 -22.25 12.43
CA PRO A 639 -9.65 -22.02 12.43
C PRO A 639 -10.08 -21.27 13.70
N LEU A 640 -11.10 -20.42 13.57
CA LEU A 640 -11.71 -19.72 14.70
C LEU A 640 -12.97 -20.45 15.15
N ASN A 641 -12.91 -21.07 16.33
CA ASN A 641 -14.05 -21.72 16.97
C ASN A 641 -14.73 -20.82 18.02
N ASP A 642 -14.05 -19.76 18.46
CA ASP A 642 -14.57 -18.77 19.40
C ASP A 642 -15.05 -17.52 18.65
N PRO A 643 -16.37 -17.23 18.62
CA PRO A 643 -16.91 -16.09 17.89
C PRO A 643 -16.49 -14.73 18.47
N ARG A 644 -15.91 -14.71 19.69
CA ARG A 644 -15.33 -13.51 20.32
C ARG A 644 -14.00 -13.10 19.68
N ARG A 645 -13.36 -13.97 18.90
CA ARG A 645 -12.06 -13.69 18.28
C ARG A 645 -12.19 -13.44 16.78
N GLY A 646 -11.08 -12.99 16.18
CA GLY A 646 -10.96 -12.78 14.75
C GLY A 646 -11.21 -11.35 14.29
N GLY A 647 -10.97 -11.14 13.00
CA GLY A 647 -11.15 -9.85 12.34
C GLY A 647 -10.19 -8.77 12.84
N VAL A 648 -10.37 -7.57 12.30
CA VAL A 648 -9.55 -6.40 12.62
C VAL A 648 -10.04 -5.67 13.88
N ILE A 649 -11.24 -5.96 14.40
CA ILE A 649 -11.81 -5.27 15.57
C ILE A 649 -11.39 -5.94 16.88
N THR A 650 -11.53 -7.26 17.00
CA THR A 650 -11.42 -7.99 18.29
C THR A 650 -10.05 -8.65 18.52
N ASN A 651 -8.97 -8.01 18.07
CA ASN A 651 -7.60 -8.50 18.25
C ASN A 651 -6.80 -7.71 19.30
N ALA A 652 -5.76 -8.32 19.85
CA ALA A 652 -4.96 -7.77 20.94
C ALA A 652 -4.22 -6.47 20.57
N ALA A 653 -3.82 -6.30 19.30
CA ALA A 653 -3.18 -5.05 18.85
C ALA A 653 -4.11 -3.85 19.05
N VAL A 654 -5.36 -3.97 18.60
CA VAL A 654 -6.37 -2.91 18.76
C VAL A 654 -6.69 -2.67 20.23
N MET A 655 -6.90 -3.73 21.02
CA MET A 655 -7.21 -3.59 22.45
C MET A 655 -6.10 -2.88 23.22
N THR A 656 -4.85 -3.12 22.83
CA THR A 656 -3.68 -2.52 23.46
C THR A 656 -3.49 -1.06 23.07
N MET A 657 -3.53 -0.73 21.78
CA MET A 657 -3.28 0.64 21.32
C MET A 657 -4.40 1.64 21.63
N THR A 658 -5.55 1.14 22.09
CA THR A 658 -6.72 1.94 22.51
C THR A 658 -6.91 1.97 24.03
N SER A 659 -5.87 1.62 24.80
CA SER A 659 -5.90 1.59 26.26
C SER A 659 -4.81 2.46 26.88
N THR A 660 -4.93 2.79 28.17
CA THR A 660 -3.79 3.36 28.93
C THR A 660 -2.87 2.24 29.41
N PRO A 661 -1.70 2.58 30.00
CA PRO A 661 -0.86 1.59 30.65
C PRO A 661 -1.56 0.72 31.70
N THR A 662 -2.66 1.19 32.32
CA THR A 662 -3.27 0.53 33.49
C THR A 662 -4.73 0.14 33.33
N ARG A 663 -5.46 0.67 32.33
CA ARG A 663 -6.90 0.46 32.16
C ARG A 663 -7.37 0.63 30.72
N THR A 664 -8.56 0.08 30.43
CA THR A 664 -9.24 0.25 29.14
C THR A 664 -9.77 1.68 28.99
N GLN A 665 -9.99 2.10 27.73
CA GLN A 665 -10.64 3.38 27.40
C GLN A 665 -11.78 3.15 26.39
N PRO A 666 -13.02 2.88 26.84
CA PRO A 666 -14.16 2.65 25.95
C PRO A 666 -14.38 3.79 24.95
N ILE A 667 -14.25 5.05 25.36
CA ILE A 667 -14.42 6.20 24.45
C ILE A 667 -13.39 6.16 23.31
N THR A 668 -12.13 5.92 23.62
CA THR A 668 -11.05 5.80 22.63
C THR A 668 -11.27 4.61 21.69
N ARG A 669 -11.72 3.46 22.24
CA ARG A 669 -12.09 2.27 21.45
C ARG A 669 -13.24 2.56 20.49
N GLY A 670 -14.31 3.19 20.98
CA GLY A 670 -15.46 3.52 20.16
C GLY A 670 -15.14 4.54 19.06
N ALA A 671 -14.37 5.57 19.40
CA ALA A 671 -13.90 6.55 18.44
C ALA A 671 -13.00 5.92 17.36
N TRP A 672 -12.15 4.96 17.75
CA TRP A 672 -11.37 4.17 16.79
C TRP A 672 -12.28 3.34 15.88
N VAL A 673 -13.27 2.61 16.42
CA VAL A 673 -14.20 1.82 15.59
C VAL A 673 -14.93 2.71 14.58
N ASN A 674 -15.48 3.84 15.00
CA ASN A 674 -16.16 4.77 14.10
C ASN A 674 -15.24 5.32 13.00
N SER A 675 -14.07 5.80 13.38
CA SER A 675 -13.10 6.37 12.43
C SER A 675 -12.54 5.33 11.46
N VAL A 676 -12.15 4.15 11.97
CA VAL A 676 -11.39 3.16 11.21
C VAL A 676 -12.31 2.20 10.48
N ILE A 677 -13.37 1.69 11.12
CA ILE A 677 -14.24 0.67 10.52
C ILE A 677 -15.31 1.30 9.64
N PHE A 678 -15.90 2.43 10.07
CA PHE A 678 -17.02 3.05 9.37
C PHE A 678 -16.65 4.33 8.60
N ASN A 679 -15.41 4.83 8.74
CA ASN A 679 -14.95 6.09 8.16
C ASN A 679 -15.86 7.28 8.54
N ASP A 680 -16.29 7.31 9.80
CA ASP A 680 -17.15 8.33 10.40
C ASP A 680 -16.50 8.85 11.68
N PRO A 681 -15.36 9.58 11.59
CA PRO A 681 -14.66 10.05 12.77
C PRO A 681 -15.56 11.00 13.60
N PRO A 682 -15.55 10.90 14.94
CA PRO A 682 -16.36 11.78 15.77
C PRO A 682 -15.94 13.24 15.61
N GLU A 683 -16.89 14.17 15.73
CA GLU A 683 -16.58 15.60 15.75
C GLU A 683 -15.63 15.92 16.92
N PRO A 684 -14.69 16.88 16.74
CA PRO A 684 -13.82 17.29 17.82
C PRO A 684 -14.65 17.81 19.01
N PRO A 685 -14.20 17.57 20.25
CA PRO A 685 -14.93 18.03 21.43
C PRO A 685 -15.05 19.56 21.44
N PRO A 686 -16.14 20.13 21.99
CA PRO A 686 -16.26 21.57 22.18
C PRO A 686 -15.06 22.14 22.96
N ALA A 687 -14.64 23.37 22.65
CA ALA A 687 -13.51 23.99 23.35
C ALA A 687 -13.73 24.12 24.87
N ASP A 688 -14.99 24.28 25.30
CA ASP A 688 -15.38 24.55 26.69
C ASP A 688 -15.88 23.29 27.43
N VAL A 689 -15.32 22.10 27.16
CA VAL A 689 -15.62 20.92 27.98
C VAL A 689 -15.05 21.14 29.38
N PRO A 690 -15.88 21.25 30.44
CA PRO A 690 -15.36 21.44 31.78
C PRO A 690 -14.56 20.20 32.22
N PRO A 691 -13.54 20.40 33.07
CA PRO A 691 -12.81 19.28 33.64
C PRO A 691 -13.77 18.34 34.37
N LEU A 692 -13.52 17.03 34.29
CA LEU A 692 -14.23 16.07 35.12
C LEU A 692 -14.06 16.49 36.59
N PRO A 693 -15.13 16.49 37.41
CA PRO A 693 -15.02 16.88 38.81
C PRO A 693 -13.92 16.05 39.50
N GLU A 694 -13.13 16.68 40.37
CA GLU A 694 -12.16 15.96 41.19
C GLU A 694 -12.90 15.01 42.12
N VAL A 695 -12.91 13.72 41.76
CA VAL A 695 -13.47 12.66 42.60
C VAL A 695 -12.30 11.95 43.27
N ASP A 696 -12.43 11.73 44.58
CA ASP A 696 -11.49 10.94 45.38
C ASP A 696 -11.11 9.62 44.68
N LYS A 697 -9.80 9.30 44.66
CA LYS A 697 -9.23 8.09 44.05
C LYS A 697 -9.84 6.82 44.62
N GLU A 698 -10.17 6.78 45.91
CA GLU A 698 -10.80 5.62 46.54
C GLU A 698 -12.24 5.42 46.08
N LYS A 699 -13.01 6.52 45.95
CA LYS A 699 -14.36 6.48 45.38
C LYS A 699 -14.33 6.04 43.91
N LEU A 700 -13.38 6.54 43.12
CA LEU A 700 -13.22 6.14 41.71
C LEU A 700 -12.87 4.66 41.53
N ALA A 701 -12.14 4.05 42.48
CA ALA A 701 -11.78 2.63 42.42
C ALA A 701 -13.00 1.70 42.59
N LYS A 702 -14.06 2.17 43.27
CA LYS A 702 -15.30 1.42 43.54
C LYS A 702 -16.31 1.48 42.38
N LEU A 703 -16.13 2.39 41.43
CA LEU A 703 -17.01 2.56 40.27
C LEU A 703 -16.54 1.72 39.07
N THR A 704 -17.50 1.21 38.30
CA THR A 704 -17.26 0.67 36.96
C THR A 704 -16.88 1.79 35.99
N ILE A 705 -16.25 1.45 34.86
CA ILE A 705 -15.90 2.47 33.85
C ILE A 705 -17.16 3.15 33.29
N ARG A 706 -18.27 2.40 33.13
CA ARG A 706 -19.55 2.95 32.69
C ARG A 706 -20.10 4.00 33.65
N GLU A 707 -20.09 3.72 34.96
CA GLU A 707 -20.53 4.69 35.98
C GLU A 707 -19.64 5.94 36.00
N ARG A 708 -18.32 5.78 35.82
CA ARG A 708 -17.39 6.91 35.73
C ARG A 708 -17.68 7.82 34.54
N LEU A 709 -18.05 7.24 33.39
CA LEU A 709 -18.40 7.99 32.18
C LEU A 709 -19.82 8.57 32.22
N ALA A 710 -20.74 7.93 32.93
CA ALA A 710 -22.14 8.38 33.04
C ALA A 710 -22.26 9.80 33.62
N ALA A 711 -21.38 10.20 34.55
CA ALA A 711 -21.36 11.56 35.09
C ALA A 711 -21.08 12.63 34.01
N HIS A 712 -20.27 12.30 33.00
CA HIS A 712 -19.91 13.19 31.90
C HIS A 712 -21.00 13.26 30.82
N ARG A 713 -21.71 12.15 30.60
CA ARG A 713 -22.76 12.01 29.56
C ARG A 713 -24.07 12.73 29.85
N LYS A 714 -24.30 13.18 31.09
CA LYS A 714 -25.54 13.85 31.48
C LYS A 714 -25.72 15.24 30.85
N ARG A 715 -24.68 15.83 30.27
CA ARG A 715 -24.78 17.12 29.59
C ARG A 715 -25.25 16.94 28.14
N ALA A 716 -26.19 17.78 27.71
CA ALA A 716 -26.79 17.72 26.37
C ALA A 716 -25.76 17.94 25.24
N ASP A 717 -24.73 18.75 25.46
CA ASP A 717 -23.63 19.00 24.52
C ASP A 717 -22.68 17.79 24.35
N CYS A 718 -22.67 16.86 25.31
CA CYS A 718 -21.85 15.65 25.26
C CYS A 718 -22.65 14.42 24.81
N ALA A 719 -23.95 14.35 25.11
CA ALA A 719 -24.80 13.18 24.87
C ALA A 719 -24.83 12.74 23.39
N GLY A 720 -24.92 13.68 22.45
CA GLY A 720 -25.00 13.40 21.00
C GLY A 720 -23.79 12.61 20.47
N CYS A 721 -22.57 13.06 20.77
CA CYS A 721 -21.35 12.35 20.37
C CYS A 721 -21.19 11.01 21.10
N HIS A 722 -21.52 10.96 22.39
CA HIS A 722 -21.41 9.74 23.18
C HIS A 722 -22.39 8.64 22.72
N ASN A 723 -23.59 8.99 22.22
CA ASN A 723 -24.52 8.01 21.66
C ASN A 723 -23.93 7.29 20.42
N LYS A 724 -23.04 7.95 19.68
CA LYS A 724 -22.32 7.33 18.56
C LYS A 724 -21.09 6.56 18.96
N ILE A 725 -20.42 6.93 20.04
CA ILE A 725 -19.09 6.39 20.39
C ILE A 725 -19.22 5.24 21.39
N ASP A 726 -20.01 5.45 22.43
CA ASP A 726 -20.05 4.59 23.61
C ASP A 726 -20.47 3.15 23.31
N PRO A 727 -21.51 2.89 22.48
CA PRO A 727 -21.91 1.52 22.19
C PRO A 727 -20.76 0.67 21.62
N PHE A 728 -19.96 1.22 20.70
CA PHE A 728 -18.80 0.50 20.15
C PHE A 728 -17.71 0.26 21.19
N GLY A 729 -17.45 1.27 22.03
CA GLY A 729 -16.45 1.18 23.09
C GLY A 729 -16.79 0.16 24.15
N PHE A 730 -18.03 0.20 24.65
CA PHE A 730 -18.50 -0.71 25.70
C PHE A 730 -18.66 -2.13 25.21
N ALA A 731 -19.02 -2.36 23.94
CA ALA A 731 -19.07 -3.70 23.36
C ALA A 731 -17.74 -4.46 23.47
N LEU A 732 -16.62 -3.73 23.54
CA LEU A 732 -15.26 -4.27 23.63
C LEU A 732 -14.71 -4.28 25.06
N GLU A 733 -15.50 -3.93 26.06
CA GLU A 733 -14.98 -3.71 27.41
C GLU A 733 -14.60 -5.00 28.14
N ASN A 734 -15.13 -6.16 27.72
CA ASN A 734 -14.64 -7.47 28.18
C ASN A 734 -13.18 -7.74 27.80
N TYR A 735 -12.61 -7.07 26.80
CA TYR A 735 -11.17 -7.18 26.51
C TYR A 735 -10.41 -6.20 27.40
N GLY A 736 -9.55 -6.72 28.28
CA GLY A 736 -8.63 -5.93 29.08
C GLY A 736 -7.61 -5.13 28.24
N PRO A 737 -6.73 -4.34 28.90
CA PRO A 737 -5.78 -3.48 28.22
C PRO A 737 -4.77 -4.19 27.31
N THR A 738 -4.55 -5.50 27.49
CA THR A 738 -3.62 -6.33 26.71
C THR A 738 -4.35 -7.29 25.74
N GLY A 739 -5.67 -7.14 25.60
CA GLY A 739 -6.52 -8.00 24.77
C GLY A 739 -7.03 -9.27 25.44
N ILE A 740 -6.72 -9.52 26.72
CA ILE A 740 -7.20 -10.68 27.48
C ILE A 740 -8.66 -10.49 27.89
N TRP A 741 -9.45 -11.56 27.79
CA TRP A 741 -10.86 -11.56 28.20
C TRP A 741 -11.05 -11.46 29.72
N ARG A 742 -12.07 -10.72 30.17
CA ARG A 742 -12.52 -10.68 31.58
C ARG A 742 -14.03 -10.47 31.68
N ASP A 743 -14.65 -11.13 32.65
CA ASP A 743 -16.09 -10.96 32.97
C ASP A 743 -16.32 -9.98 34.13
N LYS A 744 -15.27 -9.72 34.93
CA LYS A 744 -15.30 -8.80 36.07
C LYS A 744 -14.16 -7.77 36.01
N TYR A 745 -14.35 -6.64 36.69
CA TYR A 745 -13.30 -5.68 36.99
C TYR A 745 -12.46 -6.13 38.20
N GLU A 746 -11.34 -5.46 38.46
CA GLU A 746 -10.49 -5.69 39.64
C GLU A 746 -11.23 -5.47 40.97
N ASN A 747 -12.25 -4.61 40.98
CA ASN A 747 -13.12 -4.39 42.14
C ASN A 747 -14.23 -5.46 42.28
N GLY A 748 -14.17 -6.56 41.52
CA GLY A 748 -15.11 -7.69 41.59
C GLY A 748 -16.45 -7.46 40.88
N ARG A 749 -16.73 -6.25 40.38
CA ARG A 749 -18.00 -5.93 39.72
C ARG A 749 -18.05 -6.51 38.30
N PRO A 750 -19.24 -6.95 37.82
CA PRO A 750 -19.39 -7.47 36.47
C PRO A 750 -19.14 -6.38 35.41
N VAL A 751 -18.66 -6.81 34.25
CA VAL A 751 -18.52 -5.95 33.07
C VAL A 751 -19.83 -5.90 32.30
N ASP A 752 -20.45 -4.72 32.21
CA ASP A 752 -21.62 -4.48 31.37
C ASP A 752 -21.19 -3.94 29.99
N VAL A 753 -21.28 -4.80 28.98
CA VAL A 753 -20.98 -4.47 27.58
C VAL A 753 -22.21 -4.11 26.75
N SER A 754 -23.40 -4.07 27.35
CA SER A 754 -24.64 -3.84 26.60
C SER A 754 -24.71 -2.42 26.01
N GLY A 755 -25.50 -2.27 24.95
CA GLY A 755 -25.66 -0.98 24.28
C GLY A 755 -26.72 -0.99 23.17
N VAL A 756 -26.84 0.14 22.49
CA VAL A 756 -27.71 0.32 21.32
C VAL A 756 -26.85 0.76 20.15
N LEU A 757 -26.68 -0.12 19.17
CA LEU A 757 -25.88 0.13 17.97
C LEU A 757 -26.72 0.91 16.94
N PHE A 758 -26.14 1.97 16.37
CA PHE A 758 -26.77 2.82 15.35
C PHE A 758 -28.17 3.34 15.75
N ASN A 759 -28.37 3.61 17.05
CA ASN A 759 -29.65 4.04 17.62
C ASN A 759 -30.84 3.11 17.27
N GLN A 760 -30.57 1.84 16.97
CA GLN A 760 -31.57 0.90 16.47
C GLN A 760 -31.47 -0.49 17.10
N HIS A 761 -30.27 -1.05 17.18
CA HIS A 761 -30.10 -2.46 17.49
C HIS A 761 -29.54 -2.63 18.90
N LYS A 762 -30.39 -3.08 19.84
CA LYS A 762 -29.95 -3.42 21.18
C LYS A 762 -29.07 -4.68 21.15
N PHE A 763 -28.04 -4.71 21.98
CA PHE A 763 -27.20 -5.89 22.19
C PHE A 763 -26.76 -6.01 23.65
N LYS A 764 -26.49 -7.23 24.08
CA LYS A 764 -26.03 -7.58 25.43
C LYS A 764 -24.63 -8.16 25.46
N THR A 765 -24.11 -8.64 24.33
CA THR A 765 -22.81 -9.32 24.25
C THR A 765 -21.99 -8.85 23.06
N VAL A 766 -20.67 -9.08 23.09
CA VAL A 766 -19.78 -8.80 21.94
C VAL A 766 -20.14 -9.64 20.70
N ILE A 767 -20.69 -10.85 20.90
CA ILE A 767 -21.08 -11.74 19.81
C ILE A 767 -22.28 -11.13 19.07
N GLU A 768 -23.31 -10.71 19.81
CA GLU A 768 -24.46 -9.98 19.26
C GLU A 768 -24.01 -8.69 18.57
N PHE A 769 -23.08 -7.94 19.17
CA PHE A 769 -22.50 -6.74 18.56
C PHE A 769 -21.84 -7.04 17.19
N LYS A 770 -21.00 -8.07 17.08
CA LYS A 770 -20.39 -8.48 15.80
C LYS A 770 -21.47 -8.85 14.76
N GLN A 771 -22.48 -9.62 15.16
CA GLN A 771 -23.59 -9.99 14.28
C GLN A 771 -24.36 -8.77 13.77
N LEU A 772 -24.56 -7.75 14.61
CA LEU A 772 -25.23 -6.50 14.22
C LEU A 772 -24.38 -5.65 13.26
N ILE A 773 -23.05 -5.63 13.42
CA ILE A 773 -22.16 -5.01 12.42
C ILE A 773 -22.30 -5.72 11.07
N LEU A 774 -22.36 -7.06 11.05
CA LEU A 774 -22.57 -7.83 9.82
C LEU A 774 -23.96 -7.59 9.21
N LYS A 775 -24.99 -7.43 10.03
CA LYS A 775 -26.34 -7.05 9.58
C LYS A 775 -26.32 -5.68 8.87
N GLU A 776 -25.51 -4.76 9.37
CA GLU A 776 -25.29 -3.42 8.82
C GLU A 776 -24.05 -3.34 7.91
N LYS A 777 -23.62 -4.46 7.29
CA LYS A 777 -22.37 -4.55 6.51
C LYS A 777 -22.22 -3.50 5.42
N ARG A 778 -23.31 -2.93 4.89
CA ARG A 778 -23.26 -1.82 3.92
C ARG A 778 -22.46 -0.63 4.48
N ARG A 779 -22.60 -0.32 5.78
CA ARG A 779 -21.86 0.75 6.45
C ARG A 779 -20.35 0.48 6.44
N PHE A 780 -19.97 -0.76 6.78
CA PHE A 780 -18.56 -1.18 6.71
C PHE A 780 -18.02 -1.14 5.29
N ILE A 781 -18.73 -1.74 4.32
CA ILE A 781 -18.30 -1.74 2.91
C ILE A 781 -18.08 -0.31 2.42
N ARG A 782 -19.05 0.59 2.66
CA ARG A 782 -18.93 2.00 2.28
C ARG A 782 -17.73 2.66 2.97
N GLY A 783 -17.56 2.47 4.28
CA GLY A 783 -16.43 3.04 5.04
C GLY A 783 -15.07 2.53 4.54
N PHE A 784 -14.96 1.23 4.30
CA PHE A 784 -13.74 0.61 3.79
C PHE A 784 -13.40 1.07 2.35
N VAL A 785 -14.39 1.13 1.46
CA VAL A 785 -14.22 1.68 0.10
C VAL A 785 -13.82 3.16 0.17
N SER A 786 -14.38 3.94 1.10
CA SER A 786 -14.00 5.34 1.31
C SER A 786 -12.53 5.50 1.71
N HIS A 787 -12.04 4.66 2.64
CA HIS A 787 -10.62 4.59 3.01
C HIS A 787 -9.73 4.27 1.81
N LEU A 788 -10.09 3.24 1.03
CA LEU A 788 -9.35 2.85 -0.17
C LEU A 788 -9.35 3.94 -1.25
N MET A 789 -10.49 4.59 -1.50
CA MET A 789 -10.61 5.69 -2.46
C MET A 789 -9.76 6.89 -2.02
N THR A 790 -9.79 7.25 -0.73
CA THR A 790 -8.96 8.32 -0.17
C THR A 790 -7.47 8.03 -0.39
N TYR A 791 -7.04 6.78 -0.11
CA TYR A 791 -5.66 6.34 -0.34
C TYR A 791 -5.29 6.35 -1.84
N ALA A 792 -6.16 5.84 -2.70
CA ALA A 792 -5.95 5.77 -4.14
C ALA A 792 -5.83 7.17 -4.76
N LEU A 793 -6.73 8.08 -4.39
CA LEU A 793 -6.76 9.46 -4.91
C LEU A 793 -5.68 10.35 -4.28
N GLY A 794 -5.24 10.05 -3.05
CA GLY A 794 -4.24 10.86 -2.34
C GLY A 794 -4.78 12.23 -1.90
N ARG A 795 -6.10 12.34 -1.72
CA ARG A 795 -6.83 13.52 -1.24
C ARG A 795 -8.09 13.09 -0.48
N ALA A 796 -8.67 13.99 0.30
CA ALA A 796 -9.99 13.77 0.88
C ALA A 796 -11.05 13.61 -0.22
N LEU A 797 -12.08 12.81 0.09
CA LEU A 797 -13.26 12.71 -0.78
C LEU A 797 -14.12 13.96 -0.62
N GLY A 798 -14.65 14.44 -1.73
CA GLY A 798 -15.69 15.46 -1.74
C GLY A 798 -17.01 14.92 -2.27
N PRO A 799 -18.04 15.78 -2.33
CA PRO A 799 -19.40 15.33 -2.64
C PRO A 799 -19.50 14.61 -3.98
N ALA A 800 -18.76 15.07 -5.00
CA ALA A 800 -18.73 14.46 -6.33
C ALA A 800 -18.26 12.99 -6.34
N ASP A 801 -17.41 12.60 -5.39
CA ASP A 801 -16.86 11.25 -5.30
C ASP A 801 -17.90 10.24 -4.78
N SER A 802 -18.92 10.71 -4.06
CA SER A 802 -19.96 9.85 -3.45
C SER A 802 -20.73 9.03 -4.49
N LEU A 803 -20.87 9.52 -5.73
CA LEU A 803 -21.48 8.76 -6.82
C LEU A 803 -20.72 7.46 -7.13
N ALA A 804 -19.39 7.53 -7.18
CA ALA A 804 -18.55 6.36 -7.39
C ALA A 804 -18.52 5.48 -6.14
N LEU A 805 -18.44 6.08 -4.95
CA LEU A 805 -18.50 5.36 -3.69
C LEU A 805 -19.79 4.54 -3.54
N ASP A 806 -20.94 5.12 -3.89
CA ASP A 806 -22.25 4.46 -3.87
C ASP A 806 -22.35 3.32 -4.88
N ASP A 807 -21.84 3.53 -6.10
CA ASP A 807 -21.83 2.50 -7.15
C ASP A 807 -20.99 1.29 -6.72
N ILE A 808 -19.75 1.53 -6.27
CA ILE A 808 -18.84 0.48 -5.81
C ILE A 808 -19.42 -0.25 -4.60
N THR A 809 -19.99 0.49 -3.63
CA THR A 809 -20.67 -0.11 -2.47
C THR A 809 -21.85 -0.98 -2.90
N THR A 810 -22.64 -0.54 -3.89
CA THR A 810 -23.80 -1.29 -4.39
C THR A 810 -23.38 -2.57 -5.11
N ARG A 811 -22.35 -2.52 -5.95
CA ARG A 811 -21.76 -3.71 -6.58
C ARG A 811 -21.23 -4.71 -5.56
N ALA A 812 -20.50 -4.22 -4.55
CA ALA A 812 -20.00 -5.06 -3.46
C ALA A 812 -21.16 -5.72 -2.68
N MET A 813 -22.22 -4.97 -2.37
CA MET A 813 -23.43 -5.53 -1.76
C MET A 813 -24.13 -6.58 -2.64
N ALA A 814 -23.98 -6.51 -3.97
CA ALA A 814 -24.50 -7.45 -4.94
C ALA A 814 -23.57 -8.65 -5.23
N GLY A 815 -22.46 -8.80 -4.50
CA GLY A 815 -21.55 -9.95 -4.59
C GLY A 815 -20.16 -9.64 -5.16
N GLU A 816 -19.88 -8.41 -5.59
CA GLU A 816 -18.52 -7.97 -5.99
C GLU A 816 -17.69 -7.44 -4.80
N ASP A 817 -17.82 -8.05 -3.62
CA ASP A 817 -17.16 -7.63 -2.39
C ASP A 817 -15.75 -8.21 -2.21
N GLN A 818 -15.22 -8.91 -3.21
CA GLN A 818 -13.86 -9.41 -3.18
C GLN A 818 -12.86 -8.25 -3.22
N MET A 819 -11.76 -8.36 -2.46
CA MET A 819 -10.77 -7.29 -2.32
C MET A 819 -10.29 -6.74 -3.67
N ARG A 820 -9.93 -7.61 -4.63
CA ARG A 820 -9.40 -7.15 -5.92
C ARG A 820 -10.48 -6.58 -6.82
N ALA A 821 -11.72 -7.08 -6.70
CA ALA A 821 -12.87 -6.48 -7.39
C ALA A 821 -13.11 -5.04 -6.93
N VAL A 822 -13.07 -4.79 -5.62
CA VAL A 822 -13.18 -3.44 -5.04
C VAL A 822 -12.05 -2.53 -5.53
N LEU A 823 -10.79 -2.97 -5.44
CA LEU A 823 -9.64 -2.18 -5.89
C LEU A 823 -9.70 -1.84 -7.39
N ARG A 824 -10.11 -2.81 -8.22
CA ARG A 824 -10.31 -2.60 -9.66
C ARG A 824 -11.43 -1.59 -9.93
N ASN A 825 -12.57 -1.74 -9.25
CA ASN A 825 -13.70 -0.83 -9.41
C ASN A 825 -13.34 0.61 -9.00
N ILE A 826 -12.47 0.79 -8.00
CA ILE A 826 -11.88 2.10 -7.64
C ILE A 826 -10.99 2.64 -8.77
N ALA A 827 -10.05 1.85 -9.28
CA ALA A 827 -9.11 2.26 -10.33
C ALA A 827 -9.80 2.55 -11.68
N MET A 828 -11.00 2.01 -11.91
CA MET A 828 -11.83 2.27 -13.08
C MET A 828 -12.91 3.35 -12.83
N SER A 829 -12.95 3.93 -11.63
CA SER A 829 -13.98 4.91 -11.26
C SER A 829 -13.72 6.29 -11.86
N ASN A 830 -14.79 7.07 -12.06
CA ASN A 830 -14.68 8.44 -12.57
C ASN A 830 -13.72 9.33 -11.75
N PRO A 831 -13.74 9.35 -10.40
CA PRO A 831 -12.76 10.09 -9.60
C PRO A 831 -11.29 9.72 -9.88
N PHE A 832 -11.02 8.44 -10.19
CA PHE A 832 -9.67 7.96 -10.48
C PHE A 832 -9.24 8.27 -11.92
N LEU A 833 -10.19 8.35 -12.86
CA LEU A 833 -9.93 8.65 -14.27
C LEU A 833 -10.04 10.13 -14.62
N HIS A 834 -10.44 10.98 -13.66
CA HIS A 834 -10.61 12.41 -13.87
C HIS A 834 -9.93 13.24 -12.75
N LYS A 835 -9.75 14.52 -13.03
CA LYS A 835 -9.16 15.54 -12.16
C LYS A 835 -9.98 16.82 -12.18
N ASN A 836 -9.75 17.68 -11.20
CA ASN A 836 -10.26 19.04 -11.19
C ASN A 836 -9.11 20.01 -11.52
N THR A 837 -9.25 20.76 -12.62
CA THR A 837 -8.25 21.73 -13.11
C THR A 837 -8.61 23.18 -12.78
N ARG A 838 -9.65 23.43 -11.96
CA ARG A 838 -9.97 24.78 -11.51
C ARG A 838 -8.98 25.20 -10.42
N ALA A 839 -8.34 26.37 -10.59
CA ALA A 839 -7.65 27.02 -9.48
C ALA A 839 -8.63 27.15 -8.30
N PRO A 840 -8.19 26.95 -7.04
CA PRO A 840 -9.04 27.20 -5.88
C PRO A 840 -9.64 28.60 -6.05
N ALA A 841 -10.97 28.70 -5.94
CA ALA A 841 -11.61 30.01 -5.92
C ALA A 841 -10.90 30.79 -4.82
N THR A 842 -10.35 31.97 -5.15
CA THR A 842 -9.86 32.91 -4.15
C THR A 842 -10.99 33.05 -3.15
N SER A 843 -10.79 32.52 -1.94
CA SER A 843 -11.75 32.71 -0.87
C SER A 843 -11.85 34.21 -0.72
N GLY A 844 -13.02 34.76 -1.05
CA GLY A 844 -13.36 36.12 -0.67
C GLY A 844 -13.02 36.27 0.81
N ALA A 845 -12.41 37.41 1.15
CA ALA A 845 -12.10 37.76 2.52
C ALA A 845 -13.25 37.35 3.45
N PRO A 846 -12.96 36.85 4.67
CA PRO A 846 -14.01 36.61 5.65
C PRO A 846 -14.88 37.87 5.72
N PRO A 847 -16.22 37.76 5.74
CA PRO A 847 -17.07 38.93 5.93
C PRO A 847 -16.57 39.63 7.20
N ALA A 848 -16.25 40.91 7.06
CA ALA A 848 -15.84 41.74 8.19
C ALA A 848 -16.83 41.49 9.32
N SER A 849 -16.32 41.16 10.50
CA SER A 849 -17.09 41.01 11.72
C SER A 849 -17.71 42.37 12.09
N SER A 850 -18.87 42.67 11.53
CA SER A 850 -19.78 43.68 12.09
C SER A 850 -20.62 42.97 13.15
N ASP A 851 -20.05 42.84 14.34
CA ASP A 851 -20.81 42.80 15.60
C ASP A 851 -19.80 42.96 16.74
N ARG A 852 -19.40 44.23 16.93
CA ARG A 852 -19.10 44.77 18.25
C ARG A 852 -20.16 45.84 18.52
N SER A 853 -21.21 45.43 19.22
CA SER A 853 -22.03 46.31 20.06
C SER A 853 -22.87 45.42 20.96
N ASP A 854 -22.62 45.59 22.26
CA ASP A 854 -23.35 45.14 23.46
C ASP A 854 -23.25 43.66 23.91
#